data_AF-A0AAW0CTV6-F1
#
_entry.id   AF-A0AAW0CTV6-F1
#
_cell.length_a   1.000
_cell.length_b   1.000
_cell.length_c   1.000
_cell.angle_alpha   90.00
_cell.angle_beta   90.00
_cell.angle_gamma   90.00
#
_symmetry.space_group_name_H-M   'P 1'
#
loop_
_entity.id
_entity.type
_entity.pdbx_description
1 polymer ?
#
loop_
_entity_poly.entity_id
_entity_poly.type
_entity_poly.pdbx_seq_one_letter_code
_entity_poly.pdbx_strand_id
1 'polypeptide(L)'
;MPDIPVGAQIFDVVFHPNESVVYTATLTGHIKAFAYDQSSHKNTFSVRPSKRSCRALTINDDGTRLYAAGKAKAIYTVNSETGDIVETRVGAHDDPINRIKHVMPWLLATGDDNGVIKLWDPRQQEAIRTHKQHFDYITDFLWLPDKHHLLATSGDGTLSVMDVRSKKSTPFAQSEDQEDELLAATTIKAGAKVVVGTQLGILSIFNRSSGYADCVDRVPGHPSSIDALCSLPSDFIESAGSPGMENTVLTGSSDGLVRAVQVLPTRLVGVVSDHGELPIERLAVGGGTGRLQLNEEEDEDDDDTGKTGKSKTESDDEDEEDTDDDAGKRRWFVASAGHDEVLRLTDLEAFFRNPTTGEEAVEASSDASENEEAEAEDDEGEPDEKEEVEEGKEDNAGSDADTDDDDSDAPTTKKRKRKPEKDPLVVRRKKGRNEVDLADGNFFDGLRVLRNTVQRSSRFLSSRAANVLSALDIPTSGDVFGVYDGEWKGSGDLVSSLCPTTGEVLAHVKTASPEELHEALSKSREAFTQFRNVPAPRRGEILRQIREALAAKRTELGALVSLEMGKIKTEGIGEVQEFVDICDYAVGLSRMMNGRVVASERPGHSILEVPNPLGVVGVLSAFNFPVAVYGWNLALSFAAGNATVWKPSPTTPLCSIAVTTIIARVLKQNGIPGAVAALVTGDKDVGAAIAEGREVDLVSFTGSERVGRIVGRTVQSRFGKVILELGGNNAAIVMPDADLEMAIPSVFFGAIGTAGQRCTSTRRLYLHRGIADQFLDRLQKVYSTLKPGDPLDEATLLGPVHSATAVETYEKTVQHLQDTKAQILVGGARYAAADAPGGSRGNFVQPTIAVPKTADPADSLWQTETFAPILNCAVFDELDEAIRWNNAVPQGLSSSLWTRDIRNVGTWIGPNGSDTGIVNVNVGTSGAEIGAAFGGNKSGGDAWKQYVRWSACTINFSDEAPLAQGVNFSV
;
A
#
# COMPACT_ATOMS: atom_id res chain seq x y z
N MET A 1 35.96 -16.01 13.46
CA MET A 1 36.02 -15.41 14.81
C MET A 1 35.44 -16.40 15.79
N PRO A 2 36.01 -16.56 16.99
CA PRO A 2 35.45 -17.44 18.02
C PRO A 2 34.25 -16.80 18.71
N ASP A 3 33.14 -17.52 18.76
CA ASP A 3 32.01 -17.21 19.64
C ASP A 3 32.45 -17.26 21.12
N ILE A 4 32.05 -16.26 21.92
CA ILE A 4 32.48 -16.11 23.31
C ILE A 4 31.37 -16.63 24.25
N PRO A 5 31.55 -17.78 24.94
CA PRO A 5 30.56 -18.29 25.87
C PRO A 5 30.52 -17.43 27.15
N VAL A 6 29.45 -16.64 27.30
CA VAL A 6 29.21 -15.79 28.48
C VAL A 6 28.58 -16.60 29.62
N GLY A 7 27.84 -17.67 29.34
CA GLY A 7 27.28 -18.59 30.34
C GLY A 7 26.17 -17.98 31.21
N ALA A 8 25.45 -17.02 30.63
CA ALA A 8 24.18 -16.44 31.07
C ALA A 8 23.65 -15.55 29.94
N GLN A 9 22.32 -15.48 29.76
CA GLN A 9 21.69 -14.54 28.81
C GLN A 9 22.28 -13.12 28.94
N ILE A 10 22.66 -12.53 27.81
CA ILE A 10 23.26 -11.21 27.69
C ILE A 10 22.14 -10.16 27.55
N PHE A 11 22.23 -9.06 28.30
CA PHE A 11 21.29 -7.95 28.21
C PHE A 11 21.89 -6.67 27.63
N ASP A 12 23.21 -6.50 27.69
CA ASP A 12 23.90 -5.36 27.07
C ASP A 12 25.37 -5.67 26.77
N VAL A 13 25.93 -4.96 25.79
CA VAL A 13 27.32 -5.10 25.37
C VAL A 13 27.94 -3.74 25.04
N VAL A 14 29.17 -3.49 25.50
CA VAL A 14 29.94 -2.28 25.17
C VAL A 14 31.42 -2.62 24.99
N PHE A 15 32.08 -2.02 24.01
CA PHE A 15 33.52 -2.15 23.80
C PHE A 15 34.29 -1.09 24.60
N HIS A 16 35.54 -1.39 24.95
CA HIS A 16 36.49 -0.37 25.40
C HIS A 16 36.79 0.61 24.24
N PRO A 17 36.90 1.93 24.46
CA PRO A 17 37.14 2.88 23.37
C PRO A 17 38.52 2.72 22.71
N ASN A 18 39.51 2.21 23.45
CA ASN A 18 40.93 2.26 23.08
C ASN A 18 41.65 0.89 23.06
N GLU A 19 40.98 -0.20 23.47
CA GLU A 19 41.60 -1.54 23.61
C GLU A 19 40.67 -2.63 23.07
N SER A 20 41.24 -3.79 22.74
CA SER A 20 40.48 -4.97 22.28
C SER A 20 39.82 -5.71 23.46
N VAL A 21 38.96 -5.01 24.20
CA VAL A 21 38.19 -5.55 25.33
C VAL A 21 36.70 -5.26 25.11
N VAL A 22 35.86 -6.27 25.31
CA VAL A 22 34.40 -6.19 25.24
C VAL A 22 33.77 -6.58 26.57
N TYR A 23 32.78 -5.81 27.01
CA TYR A 23 32.11 -5.95 28.29
C TYR A 23 30.64 -6.34 28.09
N THR A 24 30.18 -7.36 28.80
CA THR A 24 28.78 -7.83 28.75
C THR A 24 28.10 -7.72 30.12
N ALA A 25 26.81 -7.36 30.12
CA ALA A 25 25.93 -7.44 31.28
C ALA A 25 24.91 -8.56 31.11
N THR A 26 24.57 -9.25 32.20
CA THR A 26 23.85 -10.53 32.13
C THR A 26 22.59 -10.59 33.00
N LEU A 27 21.69 -11.52 32.65
CA LEU A 27 20.48 -11.89 33.41
C LEU A 27 20.78 -12.19 34.89
N THR A 28 21.93 -12.79 35.17
CA THR A 28 22.35 -13.16 36.53
C THR A 28 22.88 -11.98 37.35
N GLY A 29 23.10 -10.82 36.73
CA GLY A 29 23.63 -9.61 37.39
C GLY A 29 25.15 -9.54 37.47
N HIS A 30 25.85 -10.34 36.65
CA HIS A 30 27.29 -10.18 36.42
C HIS A 30 27.57 -9.17 35.30
N ILE A 31 28.69 -8.48 35.44
CA ILE A 31 29.42 -7.84 34.34
C ILE A 31 30.66 -8.71 34.07
N LYS A 32 30.90 -9.07 32.81
CA LYS A 32 32.09 -9.81 32.38
C LYS A 32 32.88 -9.01 31.36
N ALA A 33 34.19 -9.01 31.50
CA ALA A 33 35.13 -8.41 30.54
C ALA A 33 35.87 -9.52 29.78
N PHE A 34 36.00 -9.36 28.47
CA PHE A 34 36.72 -10.28 27.61
C PHE A 34 37.69 -9.50 26.73
N ALA A 35 38.99 -9.71 26.92
CA ALA A 35 39.98 -9.33 25.93
C ALA A 35 39.88 -10.28 24.73
N TYR A 36 40.01 -9.78 23.50
CA TYR A 36 39.81 -10.56 22.28
C TYR A 36 40.81 -10.19 21.18
N ASP A 37 41.05 -11.13 20.26
CA ASP A 37 41.63 -10.87 18.95
C ASP A 37 40.89 -11.63 17.84
N GLN A 38 41.53 -11.87 16.70
CA GLN A 38 40.90 -12.53 15.54
C GLN A 38 40.59 -14.02 15.77
N SER A 39 41.33 -14.66 16.66
CA SER A 39 41.38 -16.11 16.81
C SER A 39 41.05 -16.60 18.22
N SER A 40 41.16 -15.72 19.22
CA SER A 40 41.08 -16.09 20.63
C SER A 40 40.44 -15.02 21.51
N HIS A 41 40.06 -15.40 22.73
CA HIS A 41 39.55 -14.51 23.76
C HIS A 41 39.98 -14.97 25.16
N LYS A 42 40.12 -14.02 26.10
CA LYS A 42 40.40 -14.28 27.52
C LYS A 42 39.44 -13.46 28.39
N ASN A 43 38.72 -14.12 29.30
CA ASN A 43 37.98 -13.38 30.33
C ASN A 43 38.99 -12.69 31.26
N THR A 44 38.94 -11.36 31.36
CA THR A 44 39.85 -10.59 32.21
C THR A 44 39.27 -10.35 33.60
N PHE A 45 37.96 -10.17 33.72
CA PHE A 45 37.25 -10.27 35.00
C PHE A 45 35.78 -10.70 34.86
N SER A 46 35.20 -11.11 35.99
CA SER A 46 33.76 -11.32 36.17
C SER A 46 33.33 -10.82 37.56
N VAL A 47 32.66 -9.66 37.59
CA VAL A 47 32.17 -9.04 38.84
C VAL A 47 30.64 -9.12 38.92
N ARG A 48 30.09 -9.27 40.13
CA ARG A 48 28.64 -9.35 40.36
C ARG A 48 28.10 -8.18 41.20
N PRO A 49 27.92 -6.98 40.61
CA PRO A 49 27.36 -5.84 41.33
C PRO A 49 25.91 -6.06 41.79
N SER A 50 25.16 -6.96 41.14
CA SER A 50 23.74 -7.14 41.40
C SER A 50 23.34 -8.62 41.56
N LYS A 51 22.43 -8.90 42.50
CA LYS A 51 21.75 -10.22 42.62
C LYS A 51 20.56 -10.37 41.66
N ARG A 52 20.24 -9.32 40.89
CA ARG A 52 19.21 -9.26 39.83
C ARG A 52 19.87 -8.87 38.50
N SER A 53 19.19 -9.07 37.37
CA SER A 53 19.73 -8.70 36.06
C SER A 53 20.28 -7.28 35.97
N CYS A 54 21.49 -7.16 35.40
CA CYS A 54 22.01 -5.92 34.86
C CYS A 54 21.47 -5.82 33.43
N ARG A 55 20.67 -4.79 33.14
CA ARG A 55 20.01 -4.59 31.85
C ARG A 55 20.76 -3.63 30.94
N ALA A 56 21.71 -2.84 31.47
CA ALA A 56 22.32 -1.76 30.72
C ALA A 56 23.80 -1.54 31.07
N LEU A 57 24.62 -1.21 30.06
CA LEU A 57 26.03 -0.83 30.18
C LEU A 57 26.36 0.43 29.37
N THR A 58 27.34 1.18 29.85
CA THR A 58 28.03 2.22 29.10
C THR A 58 29.42 2.45 29.70
N ILE A 59 30.33 3.07 28.95
CA ILE A 59 31.70 3.38 29.39
C ILE A 59 31.99 4.86 29.14
N ASN A 60 32.88 5.47 29.92
CA ASN A 60 33.33 6.84 29.66
C ASN A 60 34.39 6.92 28.55
N ASP A 61 34.57 8.13 28.02
CA ASP A 61 35.40 8.39 26.83
C ASP A 61 36.89 8.07 27.02
N ASP A 62 37.40 8.12 28.27
CA ASP A 62 38.77 7.71 28.62
C ASP A 62 38.92 6.19 28.89
N GLY A 63 37.80 5.46 28.93
CA GLY A 63 37.77 4.02 29.13
C GLY A 63 37.79 3.54 30.59
N THR A 64 38.21 4.35 31.57
CA THR A 64 38.52 3.88 32.95
C THR A 64 37.31 3.49 33.81
N ARG A 65 36.07 3.76 33.37
CA ARG A 65 34.85 3.56 34.18
C ARG A 65 33.69 3.02 33.36
N LEU A 66 33.29 1.79 33.70
CA LEU A 66 32.00 1.23 33.32
C LEU A 66 30.90 1.74 34.24
N TYR A 67 29.73 2.00 33.68
CA TYR A 67 28.51 2.31 34.40
C TYR A 67 27.43 1.30 34.02
N ALA A 68 26.87 0.62 35.02
CA ALA A 68 25.90 -0.45 34.84
C ALA A 68 24.59 -0.14 35.57
N ALA A 69 23.47 -0.56 35.00
CA ALA A 69 22.15 -0.42 35.60
C ALA A 69 21.26 -1.64 35.33
N GLY A 70 20.10 -1.73 35.99
CA GLY A 70 19.20 -2.87 35.80
C GLY A 70 18.07 -3.01 36.84
N LYS A 71 17.61 -4.26 37.02
CA LYS A 71 16.46 -4.66 37.86
C LYS A 71 16.66 -4.47 39.37
N ALA A 72 17.83 -3.99 39.77
CA ALA A 72 18.13 -3.49 41.12
C ALA A 72 17.71 -2.02 41.35
N LYS A 73 17.26 -1.29 40.32
CA LYS A 73 16.88 0.14 40.40
C LYS A 73 18.04 1.06 40.86
N ALA A 74 19.26 0.65 40.53
CA ALA A 74 20.52 1.23 41.01
C ALA A 74 21.53 1.42 39.87
N ILE A 75 22.45 2.36 40.03
CA ILE A 75 23.58 2.60 39.12
C ILE A 75 24.87 2.17 39.84
N TYR A 76 25.65 1.33 39.19
CA TYR A 76 26.96 0.87 39.66
C TYR A 76 28.05 1.50 38.81
N THR A 77 29.12 2.00 39.43
CA THR A 77 30.34 2.41 38.74
C THR A 77 31.41 1.38 39.03
N VAL A 78 32.03 0.85 37.97
CA VAL A 78 32.99 -0.25 38.02
C VAL A 78 34.28 0.18 37.32
N ASN A 79 35.43 -0.15 37.91
CA ASN A 79 36.73 0.00 37.26
C ASN A 79 36.81 -0.97 36.09
N SER A 80 37.07 -0.46 34.89
CA SER A 80 37.16 -1.25 33.65
C SER A 80 38.42 -2.10 33.52
N GLU A 81 39.45 -1.82 34.34
CA GLU A 81 40.69 -2.58 34.39
C GLU A 81 40.58 -3.72 35.42
N THR A 82 40.24 -3.39 36.67
CA THR A 82 40.24 -4.35 37.80
C THR A 82 38.91 -5.06 38.04
N GLY A 83 37.81 -4.56 37.48
CA GLY A 83 36.45 -5.03 37.79
C GLY A 83 35.90 -4.58 39.15
N ASP A 84 36.64 -3.77 39.92
CA ASP A 84 36.21 -3.30 41.25
C ASP A 84 34.97 -2.39 41.19
N ILE A 85 34.06 -2.55 42.13
CA ILE A 85 32.89 -1.67 42.28
C ILE A 85 33.30 -0.39 43.02
N VAL A 86 33.59 0.67 42.26
CA VAL A 86 34.01 1.99 42.75
C VAL A 86 32.88 2.74 43.45
N GLU A 87 31.63 2.63 42.96
CA GLU A 87 30.48 3.30 43.55
C GLU A 87 29.18 2.52 43.32
N THR A 88 28.19 2.68 44.21
CA THR A 88 26.83 2.16 44.04
C THR A 88 25.78 3.17 44.50
N ARG A 89 25.01 3.70 43.55
CA ARG A 89 23.84 4.56 43.78
C ARG A 89 22.58 3.71 43.88
N VAL A 90 22.21 3.31 45.10
CA VAL A 90 20.97 2.56 45.37
C VAL A 90 19.76 3.48 45.27
N GLY A 91 18.67 3.01 44.66
CA GLY A 91 17.43 3.80 44.54
C GLY A 91 17.51 4.95 43.54
N ALA A 92 18.40 4.83 42.53
CA ALA A 92 18.55 5.82 41.48
C ALA A 92 17.24 6.06 40.71
N HIS A 93 16.46 5.00 40.49
CA HIS A 93 15.12 5.07 39.92
C HIS A 93 14.08 4.45 40.85
N ASP A 94 12.84 4.93 40.72
CA ASP A 94 11.69 4.33 41.37
C ASP A 94 11.39 2.95 40.76
N ASP A 95 11.83 2.71 39.51
CA ASP A 95 11.63 1.49 38.73
C ASP A 95 12.89 0.90 38.05
N PRO A 96 12.83 -0.34 37.51
CA PRO A 96 13.99 -1.00 36.90
C PRO A 96 14.56 -0.21 35.71
N ILE A 97 15.87 -0.01 35.68
CA ILE A 97 16.55 0.78 34.64
C ILE A 97 16.83 -0.12 33.43
N ASN A 98 16.48 0.32 32.23
CA ASN A 98 16.60 -0.43 30.97
C ASN A 98 17.73 0.04 30.08
N ARG A 99 18.08 1.32 30.15
CA ARG A 99 19.16 1.92 29.36
C ARG A 99 19.97 2.88 30.22
N ILE A 100 21.27 2.93 29.93
CA ILE A 100 22.23 3.89 30.49
C ILE A 100 23.13 4.38 29.34
N LYS A 101 23.50 5.66 29.33
CA LYS A 101 24.39 6.22 28.30
C LYS A 101 25.38 7.20 28.93
N HIS A 102 26.66 7.11 28.56
CA HIS A 102 27.60 8.20 28.73
C HIS A 102 27.30 9.26 27.66
N VAL A 103 27.10 10.50 28.10
CA VAL A 103 26.59 11.60 27.25
C VAL A 103 27.65 12.69 27.14
N MET A 104 28.30 13.03 28.25
CA MET A 104 29.48 13.91 28.32
C MET A 104 30.33 13.44 29.51
N PRO A 105 31.63 13.82 29.62
CA PRO A 105 32.53 13.44 30.73
C PRO A 105 32.08 13.75 32.18
N TRP A 106 30.92 14.39 32.35
CA TRP A 106 30.28 14.71 33.62
C TRP A 106 28.77 14.44 33.62
N LEU A 107 28.25 13.71 32.62
CA LEU A 107 26.82 13.50 32.42
C LEU A 107 26.51 12.06 31.95
N LEU A 108 25.76 11.33 32.77
CA LEU A 108 25.09 10.09 32.39
C LEU A 108 23.59 10.34 32.19
N ALA A 109 22.97 9.54 31.33
CA ALA A 109 21.52 9.40 31.24
C ALA A 109 21.08 7.98 31.60
N THR A 110 19.93 7.83 32.26
CA THR A 110 19.27 6.54 32.53
C THR A 110 17.77 6.62 32.26
N GLY A 111 17.17 5.51 31.81
CA GLY A 111 15.73 5.37 31.54
C GLY A 111 15.19 4.06 32.10
N ASP A 112 13.96 4.04 32.60
CA ASP A 112 13.35 2.90 33.30
C ASP A 112 12.10 2.31 32.62
N ASP A 113 11.55 1.25 33.24
CA ASP A 113 10.31 0.56 32.86
C ASP A 113 9.05 1.47 32.81
N ASN A 114 9.11 2.73 33.29
CA ASN A 114 7.95 3.64 33.42
C ASN A 114 8.19 5.00 32.74
N GLY A 115 9.00 5.04 31.67
CA GLY A 115 9.23 6.24 30.86
C GLY A 115 10.03 7.36 31.54
N VAL A 116 10.56 7.13 32.74
CA VAL A 116 11.24 8.17 33.50
C VAL A 116 12.71 8.20 33.09
N ILE A 117 13.13 9.32 32.50
CA ILE A 117 14.53 9.57 32.13
C ILE A 117 15.17 10.46 33.19
N LYS A 118 16.33 10.08 33.73
CA LYS A 118 17.11 10.89 34.68
C LYS A 118 18.50 11.22 34.13
N LEU A 119 18.98 12.41 34.45
CA LEU A 119 20.33 12.88 34.09
C LEU A 119 21.16 13.02 35.37
N TRP A 120 22.40 12.50 35.36
CA TRP A 120 23.25 12.39 36.55
C TRP A 120 24.64 12.97 36.32
N ASP A 121 25.20 13.59 37.36
CA ASP A 121 26.62 13.88 37.43
C ASP A 121 27.30 12.72 38.20
N PRO A 122 28.28 12.00 37.64
CA PRO A 122 29.01 10.93 38.32
C PRO A 122 29.75 11.34 39.61
N ARG A 123 29.76 12.64 39.96
CA ARG A 123 30.34 13.20 41.19
C ARG A 123 29.28 13.59 42.22
N GLN A 124 27.99 13.40 41.91
CA GLN A 124 26.84 13.76 42.76
C GLN A 124 26.00 12.52 43.08
N GLN A 125 25.20 12.59 44.15
CA GLN A 125 24.28 11.53 44.56
C GLN A 125 22.87 11.71 44.00
N GLU A 126 22.40 12.95 43.89
CA GLU A 126 21.09 13.30 43.35
C GLU A 126 21.12 13.43 41.81
N ALA A 127 19.98 13.21 41.17
CA ALA A 127 19.82 13.46 39.74
C ALA A 127 19.80 14.96 39.46
N ILE A 128 20.56 15.42 38.45
CA ILE A 128 20.53 16.81 37.97
C ILE A 128 19.15 17.15 37.37
N ARG A 129 18.48 16.15 36.80
CA ARG A 129 17.17 16.32 36.14
C ARG A 129 16.37 15.02 36.12
N THR A 130 15.06 15.18 36.02
CA THR A 130 14.12 14.11 35.67
C THR A 130 13.19 14.61 34.57
N HIS A 131 12.91 13.71 33.62
CA HIS A 131 12.06 13.85 32.45
C HIS A 131 11.00 12.73 32.52
N LYS A 132 9.74 13.03 32.18
CA LYS A 132 8.56 12.14 32.37
C LYS A 132 7.51 12.35 31.26
N GLN A 133 7.97 12.51 30.02
CA GLN A 133 7.12 12.70 28.85
C GLN A 133 6.71 11.39 28.16
N HIS A 134 7.41 10.31 28.48
CA HIS A 134 7.08 8.94 28.09
C HIS A 134 6.21 8.30 29.16
N PHE A 135 5.33 7.38 28.75
CA PHE A 135 4.43 6.65 29.64
C PHE A 135 4.66 5.14 29.66
N ASP A 136 5.58 4.65 28.83
CA ASP A 136 6.04 3.26 28.81
C ASP A 136 7.58 3.17 28.84
N TYR A 137 8.13 1.95 28.82
CA TYR A 137 9.54 1.67 29.03
C TYR A 137 10.49 2.36 28.01
N ILE A 138 11.59 2.93 28.51
CA ILE A 138 12.62 3.55 27.65
C ILE A 138 13.45 2.48 26.94
N THR A 139 13.44 2.53 25.60
CA THR A 139 13.99 1.47 24.72
C THR A 139 15.39 1.76 24.21
N ASP A 140 15.81 3.02 24.01
CA ASP A 140 17.20 3.36 23.63
C ASP A 140 17.55 4.83 23.93
N PHE A 141 18.86 5.13 23.92
CA PHE A 141 19.43 6.47 23.99
C PHE A 141 20.45 6.71 22.88
N LEU A 142 20.16 7.69 22.02
CA LEU A 142 21.06 8.15 20.96
C LEU A 142 21.61 9.55 21.31
N TRP A 143 22.94 9.67 21.39
CA TRP A 143 23.60 10.95 21.66
C TRP A 143 23.95 11.69 20.37
N LEU A 144 23.56 12.96 20.28
CA LEU A 144 23.80 13.83 19.13
C LEU A 144 24.69 15.00 19.60
N PRO A 145 26.04 14.85 19.53
CA PRO A 145 26.98 15.78 20.13
C PRO A 145 27.00 17.17 19.45
N ASP A 146 26.63 17.25 18.18
CA ASP A 146 26.62 18.48 17.37
C ASP A 146 25.75 19.60 17.95
N LYS A 147 24.64 19.24 18.62
CA LYS A 147 23.74 20.15 19.34
C LYS A 147 23.62 19.87 20.82
N HIS A 148 24.35 18.87 21.33
CA HIS A 148 24.22 18.35 22.69
C HIS A 148 22.78 17.89 23.00
N HIS A 149 22.19 17.15 22.05
CA HIS A 149 20.85 16.58 22.19
C HIS A 149 20.95 15.10 22.54
N LEU A 150 20.32 14.69 23.63
CA LEU A 150 20.02 13.29 23.92
C LEU A 150 18.67 12.95 23.29
N LEU A 151 18.63 12.02 22.36
CA LEU A 151 17.39 11.41 21.87
C LEU A 151 17.11 10.13 22.66
N ALA A 152 15.85 9.92 23.00
CA ALA A 152 15.34 8.70 23.63
C ALA A 152 14.15 8.16 22.84
N THR A 153 14.06 6.85 22.71
CA THR A 153 12.89 6.12 22.18
C THR A 153 12.17 5.39 23.31
N SER A 154 10.93 4.98 23.09
CA SER A 154 10.05 4.37 24.09
C SER A 154 9.11 3.34 23.47
N GLY A 155 8.62 2.40 24.29
CA GLY A 155 7.51 1.51 23.96
C GLY A 155 6.21 2.28 23.65
N ASP A 156 6.06 3.52 24.15
CA ASP A 156 4.89 4.37 23.90
C ASP A 156 4.77 4.95 22.46
N GLY A 157 5.51 4.40 21.50
CA GLY A 157 5.46 4.82 20.10
C GLY A 157 6.02 6.22 19.82
N THR A 158 6.52 6.95 20.83
CA THR A 158 7.12 8.27 20.65
C THR A 158 8.63 8.27 20.88
N LEU A 159 9.33 9.20 20.23
CA LEU A 159 10.70 9.58 20.59
C LEU A 159 10.72 10.99 21.16
N SER A 160 11.62 11.25 22.10
CA SER A 160 11.84 12.57 22.66
C SER A 160 13.30 13.00 22.58
N VAL A 161 13.52 14.30 22.40
CA VAL A 161 14.83 14.91 22.18
C VAL A 161 15.05 15.96 23.25
N MET A 162 16.08 15.78 24.07
CA MET A 162 16.39 16.60 25.24
C MET A 162 17.69 17.38 25.01
N ASP A 163 17.60 18.71 24.99
CA ASP A 163 18.77 19.58 25.14
C ASP A 163 19.27 19.47 26.59
N VAL A 164 20.44 18.85 26.77
CA VAL A 164 21.03 18.62 28.10
C VAL A 164 21.60 19.91 28.72
N ARG A 165 21.85 20.96 27.92
CA ARG A 165 22.37 22.27 28.35
C ARG A 165 21.25 23.24 28.72
N SER A 166 20.07 23.14 28.09
CA SER A 166 18.82 23.72 28.60
C SER A 166 18.58 23.30 30.05
N LYS A 167 17.82 24.09 30.82
CA LYS A 167 17.41 23.76 32.20
C LYS A 167 15.95 23.28 32.30
N LYS A 168 15.26 23.07 31.18
CA LYS A 168 13.86 22.63 31.15
C LYS A 168 13.74 21.14 31.51
N SER A 169 12.68 20.78 32.25
CA SER A 169 12.24 19.40 32.48
C SER A 169 11.31 18.86 31.38
N THR A 170 10.85 19.70 30.46
CA THR A 170 10.27 19.27 29.19
C THR A 170 11.40 18.92 28.20
N PRO A 171 11.18 18.02 27.24
CA PRO A 171 12.09 17.87 26.10
C PRO A 171 12.19 19.16 25.26
N PHE A 172 13.15 19.20 24.34
CA PHE A 172 13.27 20.18 23.27
C PHE A 172 12.26 19.89 22.13
N ALA A 173 12.07 18.61 21.80
CA ALA A 173 11.06 18.12 20.86
C ALA A 173 10.60 16.71 21.27
N GLN A 174 9.41 16.32 20.84
CA GLN A 174 8.88 14.95 20.92
C GLN A 174 8.16 14.67 19.60
N SER A 175 8.11 13.41 19.17
CA SER A 175 7.29 13.01 18.04
C SER A 175 5.81 12.93 18.42
N GLU A 176 4.98 12.90 17.38
CA GLU A 176 3.66 12.31 17.44
C GLU A 176 3.79 10.78 17.62
N ASP A 177 2.71 10.11 18.00
CA ASP A 177 2.65 8.65 18.08
C ASP A 177 2.94 8.06 16.69
N GLN A 178 3.79 7.04 16.61
CA GLN A 178 4.19 6.40 15.36
C GLN A 178 3.37 5.15 15.03
N GLU A 179 2.40 4.81 15.89
CA GLU A 179 1.51 3.63 15.85
C GLU A 179 2.26 2.27 15.93
N ASP A 180 3.48 2.29 16.44
CA ASP A 180 4.44 1.17 16.47
C ASP A 180 5.49 1.44 17.57
N GLU A 181 5.91 0.44 18.36
CA GLU A 181 6.92 0.65 19.42
C GLU A 181 8.26 1.04 18.80
N LEU A 182 8.94 2.06 19.34
CA LEU A 182 10.23 2.52 18.83
C LEU A 182 11.34 1.90 19.66
N LEU A 183 12.11 0.96 19.12
CA LEU A 183 12.94 0.02 19.91
C LEU A 183 14.43 0.39 19.98
N ALA A 184 15.00 0.91 18.90
CA ALA A 184 16.42 1.28 18.83
C ALA A 184 16.65 2.48 17.91
N ALA A 185 17.70 3.28 18.13
CA ALA A 185 17.95 4.49 17.35
C ALA A 185 19.43 4.72 16.99
N THR A 186 19.72 4.97 15.71
CA THR A 186 21.04 5.35 15.21
C THR A 186 20.99 6.52 14.21
N THR A 187 22.11 6.89 13.58
CA THR A 187 22.14 7.94 12.54
C THR A 187 22.75 7.49 11.22
N ILE A 188 22.37 8.20 10.15
CA ILE A 188 22.96 8.14 8.81
C ILE A 188 23.22 9.55 8.28
N LYS A 189 23.91 9.67 7.12
CA LYS A 189 24.27 10.96 6.50
C LYS A 189 24.99 11.89 7.49
N ALA A 190 26.08 11.40 8.09
CA ALA A 190 26.91 12.13 9.05
C ALA A 190 26.09 12.78 10.20
N GLY A 191 25.12 12.04 10.74
CA GLY A 191 24.27 12.53 11.83
C GLY A 191 23.10 13.42 11.39
N ALA A 192 22.86 13.65 10.10
CA ALA A 192 21.77 14.53 9.63
C ALA A 192 20.37 13.89 9.71
N LYS A 193 20.29 12.56 9.60
CA LYS A 193 19.06 11.76 9.76
C LYS A 193 19.22 10.79 10.92
N VAL A 194 18.16 10.59 11.70
CA VAL A 194 18.03 9.52 12.68
C VAL A 194 17.26 8.37 12.02
N VAL A 195 17.68 7.14 12.26
CA VAL A 195 16.98 5.92 11.85
C VAL A 195 16.55 5.19 13.11
N VAL A 196 15.29 4.81 13.18
CA VAL A 196 14.66 4.16 14.34
C VAL A 196 14.11 2.81 13.91
N GLY A 197 14.46 1.74 14.62
CA GLY A 197 13.92 0.39 14.43
C GLY A 197 12.65 0.20 15.25
N THR A 198 11.68 -0.54 14.72
CA THR A 198 10.34 -0.65 15.34
C THR A 198 9.85 -2.10 15.49
N GLN A 199 8.77 -2.30 16.24
CA GLN A 199 8.18 -3.61 16.52
C GLN A 199 7.59 -4.29 15.26
N LEU A 200 7.11 -3.53 14.27
CA LEU A 200 6.59 -4.06 13.01
C LEU A 200 7.67 -4.39 11.95
N GLY A 201 8.96 -4.29 12.27
CA GLY A 201 10.03 -4.61 11.31
C GLY A 201 10.35 -3.49 10.31
N ILE A 202 10.18 -2.24 10.74
CA ILE A 202 10.32 -1.04 9.90
C ILE A 202 11.47 -0.16 10.43
N LEU A 203 12.23 0.44 9.50
CA LEU A 203 13.19 1.50 9.77
C LEU A 203 12.54 2.87 9.51
N SER A 204 12.07 3.54 10.55
CA SER A 204 11.48 4.89 10.48
C SER A 204 12.57 5.97 10.50
N ILE A 205 12.56 6.89 9.52
CA ILE A 205 13.66 7.83 9.29
C ILE A 205 13.22 9.26 9.61
N PHE A 206 13.80 9.85 10.65
CA PHE A 206 13.54 11.24 11.06
C PHE A 206 14.60 12.19 10.48
N ASN A 207 14.17 13.28 9.84
CA ASN A 207 15.08 14.29 9.29
C ASN A 207 15.22 15.48 10.25
N ARG A 208 16.40 15.60 10.88
CA ARG A 208 16.67 16.59 11.94
C ARG A 208 16.58 18.06 11.48
N SER A 209 16.56 18.32 10.16
CA SER A 209 16.30 19.65 9.60
C SER A 209 14.81 19.95 9.37
N SER A 210 13.96 18.93 9.19
CA SER A 210 12.50 19.06 9.15
C SER A 210 11.90 19.15 10.56
N GLY A 211 12.53 18.48 11.53
CA GLY A 211 12.07 18.41 12.92
C GLY A 211 12.14 16.98 13.46
N TYR A 212 11.29 16.70 14.44
CA TYR A 212 11.11 15.36 15.02
C TYR A 212 9.62 15.00 15.23
N ALA A 213 8.68 15.80 14.71
CA ALA A 213 7.25 15.59 14.89
C ALA A 213 6.78 14.27 14.27
N ASP A 214 7.22 13.99 13.05
CA ASP A 214 7.00 12.71 12.37
C ASP A 214 8.28 12.28 11.62
N CYS A 215 8.34 11.01 11.24
CA CYS A 215 9.27 10.50 10.27
C CYS A 215 9.07 11.19 8.89
N VAL A 216 10.07 11.13 8.01
CA VAL A 216 9.97 11.66 6.64
C VAL A 216 10.00 10.56 5.57
N ASP A 217 10.21 9.32 6.00
CA ASP A 217 10.43 8.14 5.18
C ASP A 217 10.38 6.90 6.10
N ARG A 218 9.92 5.76 5.60
CA ARG A 218 9.85 4.48 6.32
C ARG A 218 10.33 3.36 5.40
N VAL A 219 11.35 2.61 5.81
CA VAL A 219 11.91 1.49 5.05
C VAL A 219 11.47 0.16 5.71
N PRO A 220 10.41 -0.50 5.21
CA PRO A 220 10.07 -1.85 5.62
C PRO A 220 11.01 -2.87 4.97
N GLY A 221 11.16 -4.04 5.60
CA GLY A 221 11.91 -5.16 4.99
C GLY A 221 12.28 -6.30 5.94
N HIS A 222 12.17 -6.10 7.25
CA HIS A 222 12.48 -7.13 8.24
C HIS A 222 11.24 -7.99 8.53
N PRO A 223 11.36 -9.33 8.59
CA PRO A 223 10.25 -10.23 8.93
C PRO A 223 9.72 -10.10 10.37
N SER A 224 10.42 -9.38 11.24
CA SER A 224 10.14 -9.22 12.67
C SER A 224 10.72 -7.90 13.17
N SER A 225 10.49 -7.55 14.44
CA SER A 225 10.94 -6.30 15.07
C SER A 225 12.43 -6.01 14.88
N ILE A 226 12.82 -4.74 14.92
CA ILE A 226 14.22 -4.30 14.80
C ILE A 226 14.67 -3.78 16.17
N ASP A 227 15.03 -4.73 17.02
CA ASP A 227 15.28 -4.51 18.46
C ASP A 227 16.64 -3.84 18.73
N ALA A 228 17.56 -3.87 17.75
CA ALA A 228 18.89 -3.26 17.87
C ALA A 228 19.34 -2.55 16.58
N LEU A 229 19.98 -1.38 16.73
CA LEU A 229 20.58 -0.62 15.63
C LEU A 229 21.99 -0.14 15.98
N CYS A 230 22.90 -0.19 15.00
CA CYS A 230 24.21 0.47 15.09
C CYS A 230 24.59 1.14 13.76
N SER A 231 25.22 2.31 13.79
CA SER A 231 25.83 2.93 12.60
C SER A 231 27.27 2.45 12.42
N LEU A 232 27.75 2.36 11.19
CA LEU A 232 29.17 2.12 10.92
C LEU A 232 30.03 3.33 11.37
N PRO A 233 31.19 3.11 12.02
CA PRO A 233 32.10 4.18 12.44
C PRO A 233 32.67 4.99 11.28
N SER A 234 32.96 6.28 11.51
CA SER A 234 33.63 7.18 10.56
C SER A 234 34.93 6.58 10.01
N ASP A 235 35.81 6.18 10.92
CA ASP A 235 37.15 5.69 10.62
C ASP A 235 37.09 4.40 9.79
N PHE A 236 36.08 3.56 10.06
CA PHE A 236 35.82 2.36 9.28
C PHE A 236 35.37 2.70 7.86
N ILE A 237 34.37 3.58 7.70
CA ILE A 237 33.88 4.04 6.38
C ILE A 237 35.01 4.67 5.56
N GLU A 238 35.83 5.53 6.18
CA GLU A 238 37.00 6.14 5.54
C GLU A 238 38.05 5.10 5.12
N SER A 239 38.30 4.07 5.93
CA SER A 239 39.24 2.99 5.61
C SER A 239 38.73 2.01 4.54
N ALA A 240 37.40 1.79 4.46
CA ALA A 240 36.77 0.84 3.56
C ALA A 240 36.51 1.42 2.16
N GLY A 241 36.44 2.75 2.02
CA GLY A 241 36.41 3.46 0.73
C GLY A 241 35.16 3.25 -0.14
N SER A 242 34.15 2.52 0.34
CA SER A 242 32.95 2.16 -0.44
C SER A 242 31.92 3.31 -0.51
N PRO A 243 31.53 3.80 -1.70
CA PRO A 243 30.57 4.89 -1.83
C PRO A 243 29.19 4.56 -1.25
N GLY A 244 28.62 5.49 -0.46
CA GLY A 244 27.28 5.35 0.11
C GLY A 244 27.22 4.55 1.41
N MET A 245 28.37 4.06 1.92
CA MET A 245 28.48 3.30 3.17
C MET A 245 28.14 4.15 4.41
N GLU A 246 28.17 5.48 4.31
CA GLU A 246 27.70 6.43 5.33
C GLU A 246 26.17 6.46 5.53
N ASN A 247 25.48 5.59 4.79
CA ASN A 247 24.04 5.32 4.91
C ASN A 247 23.74 3.87 5.31
N THR A 248 24.76 3.06 5.61
CA THR A 248 24.60 1.68 6.02
C THR A 248 24.51 1.59 7.53
N VAL A 249 23.45 0.95 8.01
CA VAL A 249 23.24 0.59 9.43
C VAL A 249 23.32 -0.92 9.58
N LEU A 250 23.78 -1.36 10.74
CA LEU A 250 23.62 -2.74 11.19
C LEU A 250 22.32 -2.83 11.97
N THR A 251 21.48 -3.81 11.63
CA THR A 251 20.17 -4.04 12.23
C THR A 251 20.13 -5.42 12.85
N GLY A 252 19.82 -5.50 14.15
CA GLY A 252 19.46 -6.74 14.83
C GLY A 252 17.95 -6.85 14.88
N SER A 253 17.42 -8.06 14.71
CA SER A 253 15.99 -8.31 14.63
C SER A 253 15.61 -9.55 15.42
N SER A 254 14.32 -9.64 15.79
CA SER A 254 13.79 -10.79 16.54
C SER A 254 13.73 -12.09 15.74
N ASP A 255 14.03 -12.05 14.44
CA ASP A 255 14.28 -13.25 13.61
C ASP A 255 15.73 -13.76 13.66
N GLY A 256 16.53 -13.28 14.64
CA GLY A 256 17.90 -13.73 14.94
C GLY A 256 18.97 -13.32 13.93
N LEU A 257 18.60 -12.57 12.88
CA LEU A 257 19.51 -12.20 11.81
C LEU A 257 20.01 -10.76 11.93
N VAL A 258 21.33 -10.62 12.11
CA VAL A 258 22.04 -9.33 12.02
C VAL A 258 22.26 -9.01 10.54
N ARG A 259 21.71 -7.89 10.06
CA ARG A 259 21.79 -7.48 8.66
C ARG A 259 22.50 -6.15 8.50
N ALA A 260 23.32 -6.02 7.45
CA ALA A 260 23.82 -4.74 6.98
C ALA A 260 22.85 -4.16 5.96
N VAL A 261 22.19 -3.06 6.28
CA VAL A 261 21.16 -2.42 5.45
C VAL A 261 21.62 -1.03 5.06
N GLN A 262 21.83 -0.81 3.76
CA GLN A 262 22.03 0.52 3.19
C GLN A 262 20.67 1.20 3.09
N VAL A 263 20.49 2.32 3.79
CA VAL A 263 19.21 3.02 3.89
C VAL A 263 19.00 3.99 2.72
N LEU A 264 20.09 4.53 2.16
CA LEU A 264 20.05 5.51 1.06
C LEU A 264 21.17 5.23 0.04
N PRO A 265 20.86 4.70 -1.17
CA PRO A 265 19.57 4.11 -1.56
C PRO A 265 19.27 2.82 -0.80
N THR A 266 17.99 2.46 -0.69
CA THR A 266 17.53 1.26 0.04
C THR A 266 18.07 -0.02 -0.59
N ARG A 267 18.91 -0.77 0.14
CA ARG A 267 19.48 -2.06 -0.27
C ARG A 267 19.89 -2.89 0.95
N LEU A 268 19.52 -4.17 0.97
CA LEU A 268 20.19 -5.17 1.81
C LEU A 268 21.60 -5.42 1.26
N VAL A 269 22.62 -5.25 2.09
CA VAL A 269 24.01 -5.53 1.73
C VAL A 269 24.35 -7.00 2.00
N GLY A 270 23.87 -7.55 3.11
CA GLY A 270 24.01 -8.97 3.47
C GLY A 270 23.67 -9.26 4.93
N VAL A 271 23.76 -10.54 5.32
CA VAL A 271 23.68 -11.01 6.72
C VAL A 271 25.10 -11.03 7.30
N VAL A 272 25.26 -10.47 8.50
CA VAL A 272 26.55 -10.29 9.21
C VAL A 272 26.72 -11.27 10.37
N SER A 273 25.61 -11.75 10.94
CA SER A 273 25.55 -12.84 11.93
C SER A 273 24.14 -13.44 11.94
N ASP A 274 24.04 -14.70 12.32
CA ASP A 274 22.81 -15.49 12.36
C ASP A 274 22.76 -16.30 13.67
N HIS A 275 21.85 -15.93 14.57
CA HIS A 275 21.67 -16.57 15.88
C HIS A 275 20.52 -17.60 15.87
N GLY A 276 20.01 -18.00 14.70
CA GLY A 276 18.88 -18.90 14.56
C GLY A 276 17.58 -18.26 15.05
N GLU A 277 16.77 -18.99 15.82
CA GLU A 277 15.47 -18.49 16.31
C GLU A 277 15.56 -17.53 17.52
N LEU A 278 16.77 -17.07 17.90
CA LEU A 278 16.98 -16.25 19.10
C LEU A 278 17.08 -14.76 18.76
N PRO A 279 16.23 -13.88 19.33
CA PRO A 279 16.14 -12.47 18.95
C PRO A 279 17.40 -11.66 19.26
N ILE A 280 17.81 -10.75 18.37
CA ILE A 280 18.97 -9.86 18.56
C ILE A 280 18.57 -8.56 19.26
N GLU A 281 18.43 -8.62 20.58
CA GLU A 281 18.15 -7.43 21.40
C GLU A 281 19.30 -6.41 21.44
N ARG A 282 20.55 -6.79 21.08
CA ARG A 282 21.72 -5.89 21.20
C ARG A 282 22.74 -6.00 20.07
N LEU A 283 23.22 -4.81 19.67
CA LEU A 283 24.37 -4.60 18.80
C LEU A 283 25.30 -3.52 19.37
N ALA A 284 26.61 -3.71 19.23
CA ALA A 284 27.60 -2.67 19.38
C ALA A 284 28.69 -2.82 18.31
N VAL A 285 29.41 -1.75 17.95
CA VAL A 285 30.58 -1.81 17.08
C VAL A 285 31.78 -1.20 17.79
N GLY A 286 32.92 -1.88 17.75
CA GLY A 286 34.16 -1.49 18.44
C GLY A 286 35.40 -1.75 17.58
N GLY A 287 36.45 -0.97 17.81
CA GLY A 287 37.68 -0.99 17.02
C GLY A 287 38.89 -1.35 17.87
N GLY A 288 39.41 -2.56 17.69
CA GLY A 288 40.53 -3.12 18.47
C GLY A 288 41.83 -3.20 17.69
N THR A 289 42.96 -3.29 18.41
CA THR A 289 44.25 -3.70 17.85
C THR A 289 44.30 -5.21 17.70
N GLY A 290 44.72 -5.71 16.54
CA GLY A 290 44.57 -7.13 16.14
C GLY A 290 45.45 -8.17 16.84
N ARG A 291 45.81 -8.00 18.12
CA ARG A 291 46.67 -8.91 18.89
C ARG A 291 46.36 -8.80 20.39
N LEU A 292 46.15 -9.92 21.09
CA LEU A 292 46.15 -9.93 22.56
C LEU A 292 47.55 -9.57 23.08
N GLN A 293 47.70 -8.38 23.67
CA GLN A 293 48.84 -8.07 24.55
C GLN A 293 48.49 -8.55 25.95
N LEU A 294 48.97 -9.75 26.29
CA LEU A 294 48.98 -10.23 27.67
C LEU A 294 50.24 -9.69 28.34
N ASN A 295 50.10 -9.05 29.49
CA ASN A 295 51.23 -8.82 30.39
C ASN A 295 51.63 -10.16 31.01
N GLU A 296 52.91 -10.55 30.86
CA GLU A 296 53.47 -11.78 31.44
C GLU A 296 54.00 -11.51 32.87
N GLU A 297 53.12 -11.56 33.87
CA GLU A 297 53.41 -11.50 35.32
C GLU A 297 52.10 -11.92 36.04
N GLU A 298 52.02 -12.90 36.95
CA GLU A 298 52.96 -13.92 37.44
C GLU A 298 52.16 -15.24 37.68
N ASP A 299 52.71 -16.40 37.31
CA ASP A 299 52.21 -17.73 37.75
C ASP A 299 53.35 -18.43 38.50
N GLU A 300 53.38 -18.34 39.84
CA GLU A 300 54.26 -19.18 40.68
C GLU A 300 53.57 -20.53 40.99
N ASP A 301 54.24 -21.62 40.62
CA ASP A 301 54.20 -22.99 41.16
C ASP A 301 52.94 -23.49 41.89
N ASP A 302 52.30 -24.53 41.31
CA ASP A 302 52.38 -25.86 41.93
C ASP A 302 52.21 -27.00 40.89
N ASP A 303 53.06 -28.03 40.96
CA ASP A 303 53.10 -29.20 40.06
C ASP A 303 52.86 -30.49 40.85
N ASP A 304 51.80 -31.25 40.52
CA ASP A 304 51.72 -32.66 40.93
C ASP A 304 50.93 -33.58 39.98
N THR A 305 51.64 -34.13 38.98
CA THR A 305 51.38 -35.43 38.30
C THR A 305 50.17 -35.60 37.36
N GLY A 306 50.38 -36.33 36.24
CA GLY A 306 49.29 -36.71 35.32
C GLY A 306 49.53 -37.93 34.41
N LYS A 307 50.74 -38.07 33.82
CA LYS A 307 51.22 -39.19 32.97
C LYS A 307 50.56 -39.45 31.60
N THR A 308 51.45 -39.55 30.60
CA THR A 308 51.45 -40.48 29.44
C THR A 308 50.36 -40.40 28.36
N GLY A 309 50.78 -40.10 27.13
CA GLY A 309 50.04 -40.38 25.89
C GLY A 309 50.79 -39.92 24.63
N LYS A 310 51.61 -40.78 24.01
CA LYS A 310 52.24 -40.48 22.71
C LYS A 310 51.34 -40.94 21.56
N SER A 311 51.15 -40.10 20.56
CA SER A 311 51.26 -40.55 19.16
C SER A 311 51.70 -39.39 18.25
N LYS A 312 52.57 -39.70 17.29
CA LYS A 312 52.91 -38.85 16.14
C LYS A 312 52.33 -39.53 14.91
N THR A 313 51.82 -38.73 13.97
CA THR A 313 51.97 -39.03 12.55
C THR A 313 52.08 -37.72 11.80
N GLU A 314 53.05 -37.65 10.88
CA GLU A 314 53.32 -36.51 10.02
C GLU A 314 52.75 -36.78 8.62
N SER A 315 52.30 -35.74 7.95
CA SER A 315 52.23 -35.66 6.48
C SER A 315 52.30 -34.19 6.10
N ASP A 316 53.34 -33.85 5.36
CA ASP A 316 53.62 -32.49 4.89
C ASP A 316 52.67 -32.08 3.75
N ASP A 317 52.54 -30.77 3.51
CA ASP A 317 52.66 -30.21 2.16
C ASP A 317 52.95 -28.69 2.24
N GLU A 318 53.78 -28.22 1.30
CA GLU A 318 54.21 -26.83 1.02
C GLU A 318 53.14 -26.18 0.08
N ASP A 319 52.89 -24.87 -0.05
CA ASP A 319 53.44 -23.58 0.44
C ASP A 319 52.27 -22.55 0.42
N GLU A 320 52.36 -21.45 1.19
CA GLU A 320 52.17 -20.08 0.63
C GLU A 320 52.61 -18.97 1.62
N GLU A 321 53.32 -17.96 1.13
CA GLU A 321 53.82 -16.82 1.91
C GLU A 321 52.74 -15.72 2.07
N ASP A 322 51.96 -15.77 3.16
CA ASP A 322 51.10 -14.63 3.53
C ASP A 322 51.85 -13.62 4.42
N THR A 323 51.70 -12.32 4.16
CA THR A 323 52.74 -11.32 4.52
C THR A 323 52.54 -10.65 5.89
N ASP A 324 53.63 -10.54 6.66
CA ASP A 324 53.70 -10.07 8.06
C ASP A 324 53.60 -8.52 8.21
N ASP A 325 52.66 -7.90 7.49
CA ASP A 325 52.56 -6.44 7.29
C ASP A 325 51.35 -5.75 7.99
N ASP A 326 50.36 -6.48 8.50
CA ASP A 326 49.14 -5.92 9.16
C ASP A 326 49.37 -5.53 10.64
N ALA A 327 50.64 -5.51 11.09
CA ALA A 327 51.07 -5.40 12.47
C ALA A 327 50.84 -4.01 13.10
N GLY A 328 49.60 -3.76 13.56
CA GLY A 328 49.20 -2.55 14.28
C GLY A 328 47.96 -1.86 13.73
N LYS A 329 47.33 -2.41 12.68
CA LYS A 329 46.10 -1.86 12.11
C LYS A 329 44.93 -2.04 13.08
N ARG A 330 44.11 -0.99 13.24
CA ARG A 330 42.86 -1.04 14.02
C ARG A 330 41.76 -1.71 13.19
N ARG A 331 41.32 -2.90 13.60
CA ARG A 331 40.21 -3.63 12.96
C ARG A 331 38.90 -3.39 13.68
N TRP A 332 37.80 -3.49 12.95
CA TRP A 332 36.45 -3.19 13.42
C TRP A 332 35.58 -4.42 13.51
N PHE A 333 34.92 -4.61 14.65
CA PHE A 333 34.08 -5.75 14.95
C PHE A 333 32.69 -5.31 15.36
N VAL A 334 31.66 -6.02 14.89
CA VAL A 334 30.32 -5.94 15.49
C VAL A 334 30.17 -7.03 16.54
N ALA A 335 29.71 -6.63 17.72
CA ALA A 335 29.21 -7.51 18.76
C ALA A 335 27.70 -7.68 18.59
N SER A 336 27.21 -8.92 18.55
CA SER A 336 25.77 -9.24 18.56
C SER A 336 25.44 -10.26 19.65
N ALA A 337 24.31 -10.04 20.32
CA ALA A 337 23.82 -10.85 21.43
C ALA A 337 22.32 -10.61 21.67
N GLY A 338 21.66 -11.55 22.36
CA GLY A 338 20.30 -11.38 22.82
C GLY A 338 19.87 -12.48 23.79
N HIS A 339 18.95 -13.34 23.38
CA HIS A 339 18.43 -14.43 24.23
C HIS A 339 19.40 -15.63 24.38
N ASP A 340 20.60 -15.55 23.83
CA ASP A 340 21.67 -16.54 23.93
C ASP A 340 22.66 -16.28 25.09
N GLU A 341 23.38 -17.32 25.48
CA GLU A 341 24.49 -17.25 26.44
C GLU A 341 25.86 -17.02 25.76
N VAL A 342 25.85 -16.59 24.49
CA VAL A 342 27.00 -16.49 23.60
C VAL A 342 27.08 -15.06 23.07
N LEU A 343 28.24 -14.43 23.20
CA LEU A 343 28.54 -13.18 22.51
C LEU A 343 29.23 -13.50 21.19
N ARG A 344 28.64 -13.10 20.06
CA ARG A 344 29.26 -13.25 18.75
C ARG A 344 29.99 -11.98 18.34
N LEU A 345 31.16 -12.13 17.72
CA LEU A 345 31.99 -11.03 17.20
C LEU A 345 32.28 -11.26 15.71
N THR A 346 31.73 -10.43 14.82
CA THR A 346 32.02 -10.50 13.37
C THR A 346 33.01 -9.41 12.95
N ASP A 347 34.08 -9.77 12.23
CA ASP A 347 35.01 -8.84 11.58
C ASP A 347 34.31 -8.13 10.41
N LEU A 348 34.18 -6.80 10.50
CA LEU A 348 33.49 -5.98 9.49
C LEU A 348 34.36 -5.76 8.24
N GLU A 349 35.68 -5.75 8.34
CA GLU A 349 36.54 -5.70 7.16
C GLU A 349 36.42 -6.98 6.34
N ALA A 350 36.32 -8.15 6.99
CA ALA A 350 36.08 -9.42 6.31
C ALA A 350 34.73 -9.43 5.56
N PHE A 351 33.64 -9.09 6.26
CA PHE A 351 32.29 -9.07 5.68
C PHE A 351 32.17 -8.10 4.48
N PHE A 352 32.65 -6.86 4.60
CA PHE A 352 32.50 -5.87 3.53
C PHE A 352 33.49 -6.03 2.36
N ARG A 353 34.58 -6.81 2.52
CA ARG A 353 35.51 -7.13 1.41
C ARG A 353 35.00 -8.22 0.46
N ASN A 354 34.21 -9.19 0.94
CA ASN A 354 33.83 -10.37 0.16
C ASN A 354 32.30 -10.61 0.13
N PRO A 355 31.51 -9.75 -0.54
CA PRO A 355 30.04 -9.71 -0.43
C PRO A 355 29.28 -10.80 -1.22
N THR A 356 29.89 -11.97 -1.46
CA THR A 356 29.37 -13.01 -2.37
C THR A 356 29.11 -14.36 -1.69
N THR A 357 28.03 -14.43 -0.90
CA THR A 357 27.31 -15.68 -0.57
C THR A 357 25.80 -15.37 -0.44
N GLY A 358 25.13 -15.17 -1.58
CA GLY A 358 23.71 -14.79 -1.63
C GLY A 358 22.81 -15.66 -2.52
N GLU A 359 23.39 -16.56 -3.33
CA GLU A 359 22.64 -17.35 -4.32
C GLU A 359 22.73 -18.87 -4.11
N GLU A 360 23.71 -19.38 -3.33
CA GLU A 360 23.90 -20.83 -3.11
C GLU A 360 23.14 -21.38 -1.87
N ALA A 361 22.64 -20.51 -0.99
CA ALA A 361 21.96 -20.91 0.26
C ALA A 361 20.54 -21.49 0.09
N VAL A 362 20.16 -21.91 -1.12
CA VAL A 362 18.80 -22.38 -1.46
C VAL A 362 18.77 -23.87 -1.83
N GLU A 363 19.89 -24.48 -2.19
CA GLU A 363 19.95 -25.92 -2.54
C GLU A 363 20.46 -26.82 -1.39
N ALA A 364 21.03 -26.24 -0.32
CA ALA A 364 21.63 -26.97 0.80
C ALA A 364 20.65 -27.34 1.94
N SER A 365 19.45 -27.86 1.61
CA SER A 365 18.46 -28.28 2.63
C SER A 365 17.70 -29.59 2.34
N SER A 366 18.17 -30.40 1.37
CA SER A 366 17.52 -31.66 0.97
C SER A 366 18.16 -32.95 1.50
N ASP A 367 19.39 -32.91 2.05
CA ASP A 367 20.16 -34.12 2.40
C ASP A 367 20.72 -34.07 3.84
N ALA A 368 20.00 -34.66 4.82
CA ALA A 368 20.55 -35.04 6.14
C ALA A 368 19.61 -35.92 7.03
N SER A 369 19.06 -37.04 6.53
CA SER A 369 18.50 -38.12 7.39
C SER A 369 18.08 -39.33 6.53
N GLU A 370 18.40 -40.59 6.83
CA GLU A 370 19.25 -41.22 7.86
C GLU A 370 19.90 -42.48 7.26
N ASN A 371 20.93 -43.05 7.91
CA ASN A 371 21.71 -44.18 7.41
C ASN A 371 21.59 -45.37 8.38
N GLU A 372 21.02 -46.51 7.95
CA GLU A 372 21.08 -47.88 8.52
C GLU A 372 20.02 -48.75 7.79
N GLU A 373 20.18 -50.06 7.49
CA GLU A 373 21.36 -50.91 7.26
C GLU A 373 20.87 -52.24 6.62
N ALA A 374 21.49 -52.72 5.53
CA ALA A 374 21.32 -54.07 4.93
C ALA A 374 19.87 -54.47 4.48
N GLU A 375 19.58 -55.59 3.78
CA GLU A 375 20.40 -56.64 3.12
C GLU A 375 20.10 -56.68 1.60
N ALA A 376 20.72 -57.59 0.84
CA ALA A 376 20.51 -57.76 -0.60
C ALA A 376 19.87 -59.12 -0.95
N GLU A 377 19.12 -59.19 -2.04
CA GLU A 377 19.02 -60.39 -2.91
C GLU A 377 18.50 -60.02 -4.32
N ASP A 378 18.67 -60.95 -5.27
CA ASP A 378 18.45 -60.82 -6.72
C ASP A 378 16.92 -60.74 -7.08
N ASP A 379 16.42 -60.54 -8.32
CA ASP A 379 16.75 -61.26 -9.58
C ASP A 379 16.13 -60.62 -10.87
N GLU A 380 16.39 -61.24 -12.03
CA GLU A 380 16.06 -60.89 -13.43
C GLU A 380 14.59 -60.54 -13.81
N GLY A 381 14.37 -59.83 -14.93
CA GLY A 381 13.03 -59.75 -15.57
C GLY A 381 12.71 -58.68 -16.66
N GLU A 382 13.38 -58.69 -17.82
CA GLU A 382 12.94 -57.99 -19.06
C GLU A 382 12.07 -58.91 -19.97
N PRO A 383 11.38 -58.44 -21.04
CA PRO A 383 10.47 -57.28 -21.18
C PRO A 383 9.23 -57.65 -22.06
N ASP A 384 8.73 -56.69 -22.89
CA ASP A 384 7.77 -56.85 -24.03
C ASP A 384 6.31 -57.25 -23.67
N GLU A 385 5.27 -56.99 -24.48
CA GLU A 385 5.18 -56.72 -25.93
C GLU A 385 4.39 -55.43 -26.31
N LYS A 386 4.37 -55.13 -27.63
CA LYS A 386 3.51 -54.13 -28.29
C LYS A 386 2.45 -54.85 -29.14
N GLU A 387 1.31 -54.20 -29.40
CA GLU A 387 0.72 -54.21 -30.75
C GLU A 387 -0.20 -53.00 -31.00
N GLU A 388 -0.52 -52.76 -32.28
CA GLU A 388 -1.28 -51.60 -32.77
C GLU A 388 -2.68 -52.02 -33.32
N VAL A 389 -3.29 -51.14 -34.14
CA VAL A 389 -4.24 -51.44 -35.25
C VAL A 389 -5.73 -51.05 -35.07
N GLU A 390 -6.01 -49.86 -35.61
CA GLU A 390 -7.12 -49.47 -36.52
C GLU A 390 -8.61 -49.32 -36.11
N GLU A 391 -9.27 -48.54 -36.97
CA GLU A 391 -10.57 -47.91 -36.90
C GLU A 391 -11.77 -48.87 -37.09
N GLY A 392 -12.94 -48.47 -36.58
CA GLY A 392 -14.23 -49.11 -36.90
C GLY A 392 -15.38 -48.11 -36.78
N LYS A 393 -16.31 -48.10 -37.75
CA LYS A 393 -17.27 -47.00 -37.99
C LYS A 393 -18.73 -47.48 -37.99
N GLU A 394 -19.59 -46.64 -37.41
CA GLU A 394 -21.01 -46.41 -37.73
C GLU A 394 -22.10 -47.51 -37.54
N ASP A 395 -23.20 -47.04 -36.94
CA ASP A 395 -24.62 -47.28 -37.25
C ASP A 395 -25.51 -48.41 -36.65
N ASN A 396 -26.18 -48.06 -35.53
CA ASN A 396 -27.60 -47.56 -35.48
C ASN A 396 -28.82 -48.54 -35.49
N ALA A 397 -29.83 -48.20 -34.65
CA ALA A 397 -31.22 -48.70 -34.53
C ALA A 397 -31.43 -50.21 -34.23
N GLY A 398 -32.51 -50.70 -33.60
CA GLY A 398 -33.78 -50.18 -33.01
C GLY A 398 -34.62 -51.43 -32.58
N SER A 399 -35.83 -51.39 -31.99
CA SER A 399 -36.72 -50.37 -31.40
C SER A 399 -37.50 -51.05 -30.22
N ASP A 400 -38.82 -51.11 -29.94
CA ASP A 400 -40.10 -50.52 -30.43
C ASP A 400 -41.26 -50.81 -29.42
N ALA A 401 -42.49 -50.36 -29.71
CA ALA A 401 -43.82 -50.81 -29.15
C ALA A 401 -44.21 -50.51 -27.65
N ASP A 402 -45.47 -50.26 -27.26
CA ASP A 402 -46.72 -49.90 -27.99
C ASP A 402 -47.87 -49.41 -27.04
N THR A 403 -48.98 -48.89 -27.61
CA THR A 403 -50.32 -48.55 -27.02
C THR A 403 -50.44 -47.33 -26.08
N ASP A 404 -51.57 -46.62 -25.88
CA ASP A 404 -52.82 -46.24 -26.61
C ASP A 404 -53.59 -45.22 -25.69
N ASP A 405 -54.61 -44.42 -26.06
CA ASP A 405 -55.23 -44.07 -27.35
C ASP A 405 -54.61 -42.75 -27.93
N ASP A 406 -55.22 -41.58 -28.20
CA ASP A 406 -56.59 -40.98 -28.15
C ASP A 406 -56.71 -39.84 -29.21
N ASP A 407 -57.91 -39.33 -29.49
CA ASP A 407 -58.25 -38.30 -30.50
C ASP A 407 -57.87 -36.85 -30.08
N SER A 408 -57.59 -35.86 -30.95
CA SER A 408 -57.53 -35.71 -32.43
C SER A 408 -56.71 -34.41 -32.73
N ASP A 409 -56.47 -33.87 -33.94
CA ASP A 409 -57.00 -34.03 -35.30
C ASP A 409 -55.88 -33.75 -36.36
N ALA A 410 -56.21 -33.83 -37.64
CA ALA A 410 -55.35 -33.90 -38.82
C ALA A 410 -55.13 -32.52 -39.55
N PRO A 411 -54.46 -32.44 -40.73
CA PRO A 411 -53.04 -32.78 -40.91
C PRO A 411 -52.23 -31.83 -41.87
N THR A 412 -51.00 -32.25 -42.22
CA THR A 412 -50.25 -32.03 -43.48
C THR A 412 -49.31 -30.81 -43.74
N THR A 413 -48.05 -30.95 -43.25
CA THR A 413 -46.78 -30.94 -44.05
C THR A 413 -46.22 -29.69 -44.79
N LYS A 414 -44.86 -29.72 -44.92
CA LYS A 414 -43.94 -29.24 -46.01
C LYS A 414 -43.15 -27.91 -45.88
N LYS A 415 -41.85 -28.09 -45.62
CA LYS A 415 -40.65 -27.50 -46.29
C LYS A 415 -40.85 -26.27 -47.21
N ARG A 416 -40.14 -25.15 -46.93
CA ARG A 416 -39.00 -24.63 -47.75
C ARG A 416 -38.34 -23.34 -47.23
N LYS A 417 -37.07 -23.12 -47.65
CA LYS A 417 -36.33 -21.83 -47.56
C LYS A 417 -36.71 -20.91 -48.73
N ARG A 418 -36.82 -19.57 -48.52
CA ARG A 418 -36.18 -18.46 -49.30
C ARG A 418 -36.81 -17.06 -49.09
N LYS A 419 -35.97 -16.01 -49.16
CA LYS A 419 -36.31 -14.59 -49.48
C LYS A 419 -36.67 -14.43 -50.99
N PRO A 420 -37.11 -13.27 -51.56
CA PRO A 420 -37.32 -11.92 -51.00
C PRO A 420 -38.64 -11.18 -51.41
N GLU A 421 -38.78 -9.93 -50.92
CA GLU A 421 -39.36 -8.71 -51.56
C GLU A 421 -40.85 -8.51 -51.96
N LYS A 422 -41.37 -7.36 -51.45
CA LYS A 422 -42.18 -6.29 -52.09
C LYS A 422 -43.60 -6.53 -52.66
N ASP A 423 -44.55 -5.78 -52.06
CA ASP A 423 -45.50 -4.80 -52.69
C ASP A 423 -46.56 -5.32 -53.72
N PRO A 424 -47.74 -4.69 -53.97
CA PRO A 424 -48.06 -3.28 -53.68
C PRO A 424 -49.51 -2.90 -53.24
N LEU A 425 -49.68 -1.60 -52.92
CA LEU A 425 -50.76 -0.63 -53.29
C LEU A 425 -52.17 -1.20 -53.67
N VAL A 426 -53.35 -0.65 -53.31
CA VAL A 426 -53.86 0.61 -52.66
C VAL A 426 -55.36 0.38 -52.28
N VAL A 427 -56.25 1.27 -51.78
CA VAL A 427 -56.47 2.74 -51.71
C VAL A 427 -57.35 3.05 -50.43
N ARG A 428 -58.13 4.13 -50.13
CA ARG A 428 -58.67 5.35 -50.81
C ARG A 428 -59.14 6.41 -49.78
N ARG A 429 -58.96 7.71 -50.09
CA ARG A 429 -59.86 8.92 -49.92
C ARG A 429 -60.94 8.93 -48.79
N LYS A 430 -61.24 10.02 -48.07
CA LYS A 430 -61.09 11.52 -48.16
C LYS A 430 -61.47 12.07 -46.74
N LYS A 431 -61.31 13.32 -46.26
CA LYS A 431 -60.50 14.56 -46.49
C LYS A 431 -60.97 15.56 -45.37
N GLY A 432 -60.22 16.46 -44.73
CA GLY A 432 -58.84 16.94 -44.85
C GLY A 432 -58.81 18.45 -45.20
N ARG A 433 -58.29 19.35 -44.35
CA ARG A 433 -58.11 20.79 -44.68
C ARG A 433 -56.86 21.37 -43.98
N ASN A 434 -55.87 21.72 -44.79
CA ASN A 434 -54.76 22.64 -44.52
C ASN A 434 -53.79 22.30 -43.38
N GLU A 435 -52.96 21.28 -43.60
CA GLU A 435 -51.55 21.31 -43.19
C GLU A 435 -50.67 21.20 -44.45
N VAL A 436 -49.39 21.56 -44.35
CA VAL A 436 -48.43 21.61 -45.47
C VAL A 436 -47.30 20.63 -45.23
N ASP A 437 -47.50 19.38 -45.67
CA ASP A 437 -46.43 18.40 -45.76
C ASP A 437 -45.49 18.73 -46.92
N LEU A 438 -44.18 18.68 -46.64
CA LEU A 438 -43.12 18.58 -47.64
C LEU A 438 -42.24 17.38 -47.30
N ALA A 439 -42.47 16.28 -48.01
CA ALA A 439 -41.53 15.17 -48.04
C ALA A 439 -40.35 15.52 -48.96
N ASP A 440 -39.13 15.40 -48.43
CA ASP A 440 -37.94 14.82 -49.11
C ASP A 440 -36.70 14.97 -48.21
N GLY A 441 -36.56 14.06 -47.23
CA GLY A 441 -35.47 14.10 -46.24
C GLY A 441 -34.05 13.94 -46.79
N ASN A 442 -33.90 13.44 -48.03
CA ASN A 442 -32.61 13.17 -48.67
C ASN A 442 -31.72 14.41 -48.87
N PHE A 443 -32.26 15.63 -48.77
CA PHE A 443 -31.43 16.85 -48.82
C PHE A 443 -30.49 16.97 -47.61
N PHE A 444 -30.92 16.51 -46.42
CA PHE A 444 -30.14 16.68 -45.19
C PHE A 444 -29.02 15.65 -45.04
N ASP A 445 -29.23 14.38 -45.38
CA ASP A 445 -28.13 13.40 -45.39
C ASP A 445 -27.14 13.65 -46.54
N GLY A 446 -27.62 14.17 -47.68
CA GLY A 446 -26.74 14.73 -48.72
C GLY A 446 -25.81 15.82 -48.16
N LEU A 447 -26.37 16.79 -47.42
CA LEU A 447 -25.58 17.79 -46.71
C LEU A 447 -24.70 17.19 -45.61
N ARG A 448 -25.11 16.13 -44.92
CA ARG A 448 -24.36 15.48 -43.84
C ARG A 448 -23.11 14.77 -44.37
N VAL A 449 -23.25 14.03 -45.48
CA VAL A 449 -22.13 13.38 -46.18
C VAL A 449 -21.21 14.43 -46.83
N LEU A 450 -21.74 15.46 -47.47
CA LEU A 450 -20.93 16.57 -48.00
C LEU A 450 -20.17 17.31 -46.89
N ARG A 451 -20.82 17.58 -45.74
CA ARG A 451 -20.19 18.24 -44.59
C ARG A 451 -19.09 17.37 -43.97
N ASN A 452 -19.32 16.07 -43.80
CA ASN A 452 -18.29 15.13 -43.34
C ASN A 452 -17.14 14.97 -44.34
N THR A 453 -17.40 15.11 -45.65
CA THR A 453 -16.36 15.03 -46.69
C THR A 453 -15.55 16.32 -46.80
N VAL A 454 -16.18 17.49 -46.63
CA VAL A 454 -15.54 18.82 -46.71
C VAL A 454 -14.86 19.21 -45.39
N GLN A 455 -15.31 18.69 -44.24
CA GLN A 455 -14.64 18.85 -42.94
C GLN A 455 -13.54 17.80 -42.67
N ARG A 456 -13.03 17.13 -43.71
CA ARG A 456 -11.73 16.40 -43.67
C ARG A 456 -10.50 17.31 -43.78
N SER A 457 -10.68 18.63 -43.68
CA SER A 457 -9.59 19.57 -43.46
C SER A 457 -8.90 19.33 -42.10
N SER A 458 -7.67 19.81 -41.96
CA SER A 458 -6.85 19.58 -40.76
C SER A 458 -7.56 20.08 -39.49
N ARG A 459 -7.79 19.16 -38.56
CA ARG A 459 -8.21 19.45 -37.18
C ARG A 459 -7.17 20.37 -36.50
N PHE A 460 -7.50 21.65 -36.39
CA PHE A 460 -6.63 22.66 -35.75
C PHE A 460 -6.64 22.51 -34.23
N LEU A 461 -5.83 21.56 -33.74
CA LEU A 461 -5.48 21.46 -32.32
C LEU A 461 -4.71 22.71 -31.87
N SER A 462 -5.00 23.17 -30.65
CA SER A 462 -4.15 24.13 -29.94
C SER A 462 -2.78 23.52 -29.63
N SER A 463 -1.75 24.36 -29.52
CA SER A 463 -0.38 23.90 -29.19
C SER A 463 -0.32 23.14 -27.86
N ARG A 464 -1.04 23.60 -26.83
CA ARG A 464 -1.20 22.88 -25.55
C ARG A 464 -1.70 21.44 -25.75
N ALA A 465 -2.73 21.24 -26.57
CA ALA A 465 -3.34 19.93 -26.79
C ALA A 465 -2.48 19.05 -27.69
N ALA A 466 -1.91 19.60 -28.76
CA ALA A 466 -0.97 18.88 -29.63
C ALA A 466 0.26 18.37 -28.85
N ASN A 467 0.81 19.18 -27.93
CA ASN A 467 1.94 18.80 -27.09
C ASN A 467 1.59 17.65 -26.14
N VAL A 468 0.47 17.76 -25.39
CA VAL A 468 0.03 16.73 -24.43
C VAL A 468 -0.26 15.39 -25.13
N LEU A 469 -0.96 15.42 -26.27
CA LEU A 469 -1.27 14.20 -27.04
C LEU A 469 0.01 13.56 -27.61
N SER A 470 0.92 14.36 -28.17
CA SER A 470 2.19 13.85 -28.73
C SER A 470 3.10 13.25 -27.65
N ALA A 471 3.10 13.81 -26.44
CA ALA A 471 3.90 13.28 -25.32
C ALA A 471 3.43 11.91 -24.80
N LEU A 472 2.20 11.49 -25.16
CA LEU A 472 1.61 10.18 -24.87
C LEU A 472 1.50 9.29 -26.11
N ASP A 473 2.21 9.64 -27.19
CA ASP A 473 2.21 8.95 -28.48
C ASP A 473 0.83 8.86 -29.17
N ILE A 474 -0.13 9.74 -28.80
CA ILE A 474 -1.45 9.82 -29.43
C ILE A 474 -1.37 10.63 -30.74
N PRO A 475 -1.90 10.12 -31.87
CA PRO A 475 -1.92 10.86 -33.13
C PRO A 475 -2.67 12.19 -33.04
N THR A 476 -1.99 13.29 -33.36
CA THR A 476 -2.57 14.65 -33.42
C THR A 476 -3.44 14.87 -34.68
N SER A 477 -3.28 14.03 -35.70
CA SER A 477 -3.99 14.07 -36.98
C SER A 477 -4.59 12.71 -37.36
N GLY A 478 -5.77 12.71 -37.98
CA GLY A 478 -6.51 11.51 -38.34
C GLY A 478 -7.56 11.13 -37.29
N ASP A 479 -8.03 9.88 -37.36
CA ASP A 479 -8.88 9.26 -36.34
C ASP A 479 -8.04 8.26 -35.54
N VAL A 480 -8.27 8.16 -34.24
CA VAL A 480 -7.57 7.24 -33.34
C VAL A 480 -8.37 5.94 -33.20
N PHE A 481 -7.67 4.81 -33.09
CA PHE A 481 -8.27 3.50 -32.84
C PHE A 481 -8.70 3.35 -31.38
N GLY A 482 -9.92 2.87 -31.15
CA GLY A 482 -10.55 2.77 -29.85
C GLY A 482 -10.76 1.34 -29.35
N VAL A 483 -10.18 0.35 -30.02
CA VAL A 483 -10.17 -1.07 -29.60
C VAL A 483 -8.73 -1.56 -29.52
N TYR A 484 -8.40 -2.28 -28.46
CA TYR A 484 -7.15 -3.02 -28.28
C TYR A 484 -7.41 -4.42 -27.72
N ASP A 485 -6.99 -5.45 -28.43
CA ASP A 485 -7.10 -6.86 -28.02
C ASP A 485 -5.78 -7.64 -28.22
N GLY A 486 -4.66 -6.91 -28.13
CA GLY A 486 -3.36 -7.32 -28.65
C GLY A 486 -2.94 -6.46 -29.85
N GLU A 487 -3.90 -6.08 -30.70
CA GLU A 487 -3.72 -5.17 -31.83
C GLU A 487 -4.68 -3.98 -31.76
N TRP A 488 -4.32 -2.84 -32.36
CA TRP A 488 -5.13 -1.61 -32.34
C TRP A 488 -6.06 -1.53 -33.56
N LYS A 489 -7.37 -1.37 -33.30
CA LYS A 489 -8.43 -1.33 -34.32
C LYS A 489 -9.68 -0.54 -33.87
N GLY A 490 -10.78 -0.67 -34.60
CA GLY A 490 -12.01 0.09 -34.43
C GLY A 490 -12.64 0.42 -35.78
N SER A 491 -13.76 -0.23 -36.09
CA SER A 491 -14.61 0.04 -37.26
C SER A 491 -16.06 0.41 -36.91
N GLY A 492 -16.36 0.64 -35.64
CA GLY A 492 -17.64 1.16 -35.15
C GLY A 492 -17.79 2.67 -35.33
N ASP A 493 -18.72 3.26 -34.56
CA ASP A 493 -19.05 4.69 -34.63
C ASP A 493 -17.88 5.61 -34.24
N LEU A 494 -17.87 6.81 -34.81
CA LEU A 494 -16.84 7.82 -34.62
C LEU A 494 -17.23 8.82 -33.53
N VAL A 495 -16.60 8.70 -32.36
CA VAL A 495 -16.88 9.55 -31.18
C VAL A 495 -15.88 10.71 -31.09
N SER A 496 -16.37 11.92 -30.80
CA SER A 496 -15.53 13.11 -30.59
C SER A 496 -15.16 13.25 -29.11
N SER A 497 -13.86 13.19 -28.79
CA SER A 497 -13.34 13.67 -27.50
C SER A 497 -13.29 15.20 -27.51
N LEU A 498 -13.72 15.85 -26.43
CA LEU A 498 -13.88 17.30 -26.32
C LEU A 498 -13.21 17.84 -25.05
N CYS A 499 -12.51 18.97 -25.14
CA CYS A 499 -12.00 19.69 -23.98
C CYS A 499 -13.13 20.50 -23.31
N PRO A 500 -13.52 20.23 -22.05
CA PRO A 500 -14.61 20.93 -21.36
C PRO A 500 -14.28 22.40 -21.05
N THR A 501 -13.00 22.76 -21.08
CA THR A 501 -12.48 24.12 -20.88
C THR A 501 -12.75 25.03 -22.09
N THR A 502 -12.83 24.49 -23.31
CA THR A 502 -12.86 25.32 -24.54
C THR A 502 -13.82 24.87 -25.64
N GLY A 503 -14.45 23.69 -25.52
CA GLY A 503 -15.20 23.08 -26.62
C GLY A 503 -14.33 22.70 -27.83
N GLU A 504 -13.02 22.54 -27.62
CA GLU A 504 -12.05 22.08 -28.62
C GLU A 504 -12.15 20.56 -28.79
N VAL A 505 -12.25 20.08 -30.03
CA VAL A 505 -12.24 18.62 -30.30
C VAL A 505 -10.81 18.10 -30.16
N LEU A 506 -10.54 17.23 -29.19
CA LEU A 506 -9.21 16.68 -28.89
C LEU A 506 -8.82 15.51 -29.81
N ALA A 507 -9.79 14.68 -30.18
CA ALA A 507 -9.64 13.63 -31.19
C ALA A 507 -10.99 13.19 -31.75
N HIS A 508 -10.94 12.39 -32.81
CA HIS A 508 -12.03 11.47 -33.15
C HIS A 508 -11.54 10.05 -32.89
N VAL A 509 -12.36 9.23 -32.22
CA VAL A 509 -12.03 7.85 -31.85
C VAL A 509 -13.01 6.91 -32.53
N LYS A 510 -12.49 5.90 -33.24
CA LYS A 510 -13.29 4.81 -33.81
C LYS A 510 -13.55 3.77 -32.74
N THR A 511 -14.81 3.68 -32.32
CA THR A 511 -15.26 2.71 -31.33
C THR A 511 -15.33 1.30 -31.90
N ALA A 512 -15.63 0.31 -31.06
CA ALA A 512 -15.83 -1.07 -31.50
C ALA A 512 -17.09 -1.22 -32.36
N SER A 513 -16.99 -2.03 -33.40
CA SER A 513 -18.13 -2.75 -33.96
C SER A 513 -18.58 -3.89 -33.02
N PRO A 514 -19.83 -4.39 -33.14
CA PRO A 514 -20.27 -5.57 -32.40
C PRO A 514 -19.37 -6.80 -32.60
N GLU A 515 -18.84 -6.95 -33.82
CA GLU A 515 -17.89 -8.00 -34.20
C GLU A 515 -16.55 -7.85 -33.47
N GLU A 516 -15.97 -6.64 -33.44
CA GLU A 516 -14.72 -6.36 -32.72
C GLU A 516 -14.86 -6.53 -31.19
N LEU A 517 -16.03 -6.22 -30.61
CA LEU A 517 -16.31 -6.50 -29.20
C LEU A 517 -16.29 -8.01 -28.93
N HIS A 518 -16.96 -8.82 -29.74
CA HIS A 518 -16.98 -10.27 -29.55
C HIS A 518 -15.59 -10.90 -29.77
N GLU A 519 -14.83 -10.43 -30.77
CA GLU A 519 -13.44 -10.85 -30.98
C GLU A 519 -12.55 -10.52 -29.78
N ALA A 520 -12.66 -9.30 -29.23
CA ALA A 520 -11.91 -8.89 -28.04
C ALA A 520 -12.29 -9.73 -26.80
N LEU A 521 -13.57 -10.07 -26.63
CA LEU A 521 -14.02 -10.96 -25.55
C LEU A 521 -13.47 -12.39 -25.70
N SER A 522 -13.50 -12.96 -26.91
CA SER A 522 -12.90 -14.29 -27.21
C SER A 522 -11.41 -14.30 -26.90
N LYS A 523 -10.63 -13.35 -27.45
CA LYS A 523 -9.18 -13.26 -27.19
C LYS A 523 -8.87 -13.03 -25.72
N SER A 524 -9.70 -12.29 -24.99
CA SER A 524 -9.50 -12.09 -23.55
C SER A 524 -9.74 -13.38 -22.77
N ARG A 525 -10.72 -14.20 -23.17
CA ARG A 525 -10.94 -15.54 -22.60
C ARG A 525 -9.79 -16.51 -22.95
N GLU A 526 -9.29 -16.48 -24.19
CA GLU A 526 -8.13 -17.26 -24.63
C GLU A 526 -6.86 -16.86 -23.84
N ALA A 527 -6.56 -15.56 -23.77
CA ALA A 527 -5.45 -15.00 -23.01
C ALA A 527 -5.51 -15.36 -21.52
N PHE A 528 -6.71 -15.35 -20.91
CA PHE A 528 -6.90 -15.83 -19.55
C PHE A 528 -6.44 -17.29 -19.35
N THR A 529 -6.72 -18.20 -20.29
CA THR A 529 -6.33 -19.62 -20.14
C THR A 529 -4.82 -19.83 -20.04
N GLN A 530 -4.05 -18.93 -20.66
CA GLN A 530 -2.59 -18.88 -20.57
C GLN A 530 -2.15 -18.14 -19.29
N PHE A 531 -2.67 -16.92 -19.10
CA PHE A 531 -2.22 -15.99 -18.06
C PHE A 531 -2.49 -16.49 -16.64
N ARG A 532 -3.57 -17.24 -16.40
CA ARG A 532 -3.89 -17.83 -15.09
C ARG A 532 -2.80 -18.78 -14.56
N ASN A 533 -1.99 -19.35 -15.47
CA ASN A 533 -0.90 -20.28 -15.15
C ASN A 533 0.40 -19.53 -14.77
N VAL A 534 0.49 -18.22 -15.01
CA VAL A 534 1.63 -17.39 -14.57
C VAL A 534 1.56 -17.26 -13.04
N PRO A 535 2.60 -17.67 -12.27
CA PRO A 535 2.57 -17.62 -10.80
C PRO A 535 2.29 -16.22 -10.27
N ALA A 536 1.52 -16.09 -9.19
CA ALA A 536 1.06 -14.79 -8.68
C ALA A 536 2.21 -13.78 -8.45
N PRO A 537 3.37 -14.12 -7.84
CA PRO A 537 4.48 -13.19 -7.69
C PRO A 537 5.11 -12.73 -9.02
N ARG A 538 5.00 -13.53 -10.09
CA ARG A 538 5.43 -13.12 -11.44
C ARG A 538 4.41 -12.19 -12.11
N ARG A 539 3.12 -12.32 -11.79
CA ARG A 539 2.10 -11.31 -12.15
C ARG A 539 2.35 -10.00 -11.38
N GLY A 540 2.79 -10.09 -10.13
CA GLY A 540 3.29 -8.95 -9.34
C GLY A 540 4.44 -8.21 -10.01
N GLU A 541 5.49 -8.90 -10.46
CA GLU A 541 6.61 -8.25 -11.17
C GLU A 541 6.15 -7.51 -12.44
N ILE A 542 5.18 -8.04 -13.19
CA ILE A 542 4.65 -7.36 -14.38
C ILE A 542 3.82 -6.11 -13.98
N LEU A 543 3.12 -6.13 -12.84
CA LEU A 543 2.49 -4.93 -12.27
C LEU A 543 3.53 -3.88 -11.83
N ARG A 544 4.66 -4.30 -11.26
CA ARG A 544 5.81 -3.42 -10.93
C ARG A 544 6.32 -2.67 -12.17
N GLN A 545 6.40 -3.35 -13.31
CA GLN A 545 6.81 -2.75 -14.58
C GLN A 545 5.73 -1.85 -15.20
N ILE A 546 4.44 -2.21 -15.07
CA ILE A 546 3.31 -1.33 -15.44
C ILE A 546 3.37 -0.03 -14.62
N ARG A 547 3.62 -0.14 -13.31
CA ARG A 547 3.83 0.97 -12.38
C ARG A 547 4.99 1.87 -12.78
N GLU A 548 6.15 1.32 -13.14
CA GLU A 548 7.28 2.08 -13.67
C GLU A 548 6.91 2.85 -14.95
N ALA A 549 6.23 2.19 -15.88
CA ALA A 549 5.82 2.79 -17.16
C ALA A 549 4.75 3.89 -17.00
N LEU A 550 3.84 3.75 -16.01
CA LEU A 550 2.89 4.80 -15.62
C LEU A 550 3.59 5.98 -14.94
N ALA A 551 4.47 5.72 -13.99
CA ALA A 551 5.24 6.75 -13.27
C ALA A 551 6.07 7.61 -14.25
N ALA A 552 6.68 6.97 -15.26
CA ALA A 552 7.45 7.63 -16.33
C ALA A 552 6.61 8.49 -17.30
N LYS A 553 5.27 8.47 -17.19
CA LYS A 553 4.32 9.30 -17.96
C LYS A 553 3.31 10.05 -17.09
N ARG A 554 3.55 10.12 -15.77
CA ARG A 554 2.59 10.61 -14.77
C ARG A 554 2.18 12.07 -15.02
N THR A 555 3.13 12.92 -15.40
CA THR A 555 2.89 14.36 -15.65
C THR A 555 2.08 14.58 -16.92
N GLU A 556 2.43 13.85 -17.99
CA GLU A 556 1.80 13.92 -19.31
C GLU A 556 0.37 13.37 -19.27
N LEU A 557 0.18 12.21 -18.62
CA LEU A 557 -1.13 11.60 -18.46
C LEU A 557 -2.02 12.42 -17.52
N GLY A 558 -1.49 12.97 -16.43
CA GLY A 558 -2.22 13.90 -15.57
C GLY A 558 -2.66 15.18 -16.31
N ALA A 559 -1.82 15.69 -17.23
CA ALA A 559 -2.20 16.78 -18.12
C ALA A 559 -3.29 16.37 -19.13
N LEU A 560 -3.28 15.15 -19.66
CA LEU A 560 -4.35 14.64 -20.52
C LEU A 560 -5.68 14.48 -19.77
N VAL A 561 -5.66 13.93 -18.55
CA VAL A 561 -6.84 13.87 -17.67
C VAL A 561 -7.39 15.28 -17.43
N SER A 562 -6.53 16.26 -17.22
CA SER A 562 -6.94 17.66 -17.01
C SER A 562 -7.54 18.30 -18.28
N LEU A 563 -7.00 17.95 -19.45
CA LEU A 563 -7.43 18.46 -20.75
C LEU A 563 -8.75 17.83 -21.25
N GLU A 564 -8.99 16.55 -20.97
CA GLU A 564 -10.15 15.76 -21.43
C GLU A 564 -11.27 15.65 -20.37
N MET A 565 -10.94 15.36 -19.10
CA MET A 565 -11.94 15.30 -18.02
C MET A 565 -12.30 16.70 -17.49
N GLY A 566 -11.31 17.59 -17.34
CA GLY A 566 -11.50 18.98 -16.87
C GLY A 566 -11.10 19.26 -15.42
N LYS A 567 -10.59 18.26 -14.67
CA LYS A 567 -10.01 18.47 -13.33
C LYS A 567 -8.66 19.20 -13.41
N ILE A 568 -8.24 19.80 -12.30
CA ILE A 568 -6.99 20.57 -12.23
C ILE A 568 -5.75 19.66 -12.31
N LYS A 569 -4.64 20.18 -12.86
CA LYS A 569 -3.40 19.44 -13.14
C LYS A 569 -2.87 18.64 -11.97
N THR A 570 -2.99 19.15 -10.75
CA THR A 570 -2.58 18.46 -9.52
C THR A 570 -3.46 17.25 -9.20
N GLU A 571 -4.79 17.36 -9.36
CA GLU A 571 -5.71 16.21 -9.24
C GLU A 571 -5.52 15.20 -10.38
N GLY A 572 -5.21 15.66 -11.60
CA GLY A 572 -4.90 14.78 -12.73
C GLY A 572 -3.62 13.97 -12.52
N ILE A 573 -2.56 14.60 -11.99
CA ILE A 573 -1.30 13.94 -11.61
C ILE A 573 -1.52 12.98 -10.43
N GLY A 574 -2.29 13.41 -9.42
CA GLY A 574 -2.67 12.57 -8.28
C GLY A 574 -3.44 11.32 -8.71
N GLU A 575 -4.36 11.44 -9.67
CA GLU A 575 -5.09 10.27 -10.18
C GLU A 575 -4.20 9.22 -10.88
N VAL A 576 -3.14 9.66 -11.56
CA VAL A 576 -2.16 8.71 -12.12
C VAL A 576 -1.28 8.13 -11.01
N GLN A 577 -1.03 8.89 -9.94
CA GLN A 577 -0.31 8.42 -8.75
C GLN A 577 -1.08 7.32 -8.01
N GLU A 578 -2.40 7.45 -7.85
CA GLU A 578 -3.28 6.38 -7.32
C GLU A 578 -3.12 5.04 -8.06
N PHE A 579 -2.89 5.08 -9.39
CA PHE A 579 -2.65 3.86 -10.18
C PHE A 579 -1.20 3.35 -10.05
N VAL A 580 -0.22 4.24 -9.85
CA VAL A 580 1.16 3.85 -9.51
C VAL A 580 1.17 3.11 -8.17
N ASP A 581 0.50 3.65 -7.16
CA ASP A 581 0.58 3.15 -5.78
C ASP A 581 -0.26 1.89 -5.55
N ILE A 582 -1.43 1.73 -6.21
CA ILE A 582 -2.17 0.46 -6.14
C ILE A 582 -1.44 -0.68 -6.86
N CYS A 583 -0.61 -0.38 -7.86
CA CYS A 583 0.24 -1.40 -8.47
C CYS A 583 1.34 -1.85 -7.50
N ASP A 584 1.95 -0.94 -6.74
CA ASP A 584 2.92 -1.31 -5.68
C ASP A 584 2.25 -2.13 -4.57
N TYR A 585 1.05 -1.73 -4.11
CA TYR A 585 0.25 -2.54 -3.18
C TYR A 585 -0.07 -3.92 -3.75
N ALA A 586 -0.46 -4.00 -5.03
CA ALA A 586 -0.77 -5.25 -5.70
C ALA A 586 0.46 -6.15 -5.92
N VAL A 587 1.69 -5.60 -5.98
CA VAL A 587 2.94 -6.38 -5.97
C VAL A 587 3.09 -7.13 -4.64
N GLY A 588 2.90 -6.44 -3.51
CA GLY A 588 2.89 -7.09 -2.19
C GLY A 588 1.78 -8.12 -2.07
N LEU A 589 0.55 -7.73 -2.40
CA LEU A 589 -0.63 -8.58 -2.36
C LEU A 589 -0.49 -9.84 -3.24
N SER A 590 0.25 -9.80 -4.35
CA SER A 590 0.51 -10.96 -5.20
C SER A 590 1.26 -12.12 -4.50
N ARG A 591 1.81 -11.87 -3.32
CA ARG A 591 2.44 -12.85 -2.40
C ARG A 591 1.56 -13.20 -1.19
N MET A 592 0.38 -12.56 -1.06
CA MET A 592 -0.47 -12.59 0.14
C MET A 592 -1.94 -12.94 -0.15
N MET A 593 -2.32 -13.27 -1.40
CA MET A 593 -3.64 -13.80 -1.78
C MET A 593 -3.87 -15.23 -1.27
N ASN A 594 -3.73 -15.42 0.04
CA ASN A 594 -3.61 -16.72 0.68
C ASN A 594 -4.96 -17.38 0.93
N GLY A 595 -4.94 -18.70 0.89
CA GLY A 595 -6.03 -19.54 1.36
C GLY A 595 -6.04 -19.71 2.88
N ARG A 596 -6.78 -20.71 3.36
CA ARG A 596 -6.71 -21.18 4.76
C ARG A 596 -6.62 -22.71 4.82
N VAL A 597 -5.88 -23.22 5.78
CA VAL A 597 -6.00 -24.61 6.24
C VAL A 597 -7.05 -24.62 7.36
N VAL A 598 -8.07 -25.45 7.21
CA VAL A 598 -9.16 -25.61 8.16
C VAL A 598 -9.10 -27.02 8.74
N ALA A 599 -9.16 -27.12 10.06
CA ALA A 599 -9.15 -28.41 10.77
C ALA A 599 -10.39 -29.23 10.39
N SER A 600 -10.18 -30.48 9.97
CA SER A 600 -11.25 -31.44 9.69
C SER A 600 -11.74 -32.08 10.98
N GLU A 601 -13.05 -32.31 11.09
CA GLU A 601 -13.64 -33.18 12.12
C GLU A 601 -13.38 -34.68 11.89
N ARG A 602 -12.98 -35.05 10.66
CA ARG A 602 -12.61 -36.43 10.27
C ARG A 602 -11.10 -36.66 10.43
N PRO A 603 -10.66 -37.75 11.09
CA PRO A 603 -9.28 -38.21 11.07
C PRO A 603 -8.76 -38.42 9.64
N GLY A 604 -7.45 -38.28 9.43
CA GLY A 604 -6.81 -38.48 8.12
C GLY A 604 -7.21 -37.48 7.04
N HIS A 605 -7.89 -36.39 7.39
CA HIS A 605 -8.41 -35.40 6.44
C HIS A 605 -7.93 -33.97 6.73
N SER A 606 -7.72 -33.19 5.67
CA SER A 606 -7.54 -31.73 5.72
C SER A 606 -8.57 -31.01 4.85
N ILE A 607 -8.90 -29.77 5.19
CA ILE A 607 -9.73 -28.89 4.38
C ILE A 607 -8.92 -27.65 4.00
N LEU A 608 -8.81 -27.36 2.71
CA LEU A 608 -8.13 -26.18 2.18
C LEU A 608 -9.15 -25.21 1.57
N GLU A 609 -9.25 -23.98 2.08
CA GLU A 609 -9.94 -22.88 1.41
C GLU A 609 -9.01 -22.29 0.34
N VAL A 610 -9.17 -22.69 -0.92
CA VAL A 610 -8.26 -22.30 -2.02
C VAL A 610 -8.88 -21.17 -2.86
N PRO A 611 -8.29 -19.96 -2.90
CA PRO A 611 -8.67 -18.92 -3.86
C PRO A 611 -8.13 -19.24 -5.25
N ASN A 612 -8.92 -18.96 -6.28
CA ASN A 612 -8.56 -19.17 -7.69
C ASN A 612 -9.04 -18.00 -8.56
N PRO A 613 -8.39 -17.71 -9.70
CA PRO A 613 -8.90 -16.75 -10.68
C PRO A 613 -10.35 -17.05 -11.11
N LEU A 614 -11.11 -16.00 -11.41
CA LEU A 614 -12.46 -16.11 -11.99
C LEU A 614 -12.39 -16.38 -13.50
N GLY A 615 -11.65 -15.54 -14.23
CA GLY A 615 -11.59 -15.58 -15.69
C GLY A 615 -11.44 -14.20 -16.32
N VAL A 616 -12.52 -13.69 -16.91
CA VAL A 616 -12.59 -12.41 -17.59
C VAL A 616 -13.38 -11.41 -16.74
N VAL A 617 -12.74 -10.29 -16.40
CA VAL A 617 -13.31 -9.18 -15.63
C VAL A 617 -13.65 -8.02 -16.56
N GLY A 618 -14.94 -7.70 -16.71
CA GLY A 618 -15.39 -6.52 -17.44
C GLY A 618 -15.36 -5.29 -16.54
N VAL A 619 -14.62 -4.25 -16.91
CA VAL A 619 -14.55 -2.98 -16.16
C VAL A 619 -15.27 -1.89 -16.93
N LEU A 620 -16.31 -1.31 -16.34
CA LEU A 620 -17.16 -0.26 -16.91
C LEU A 620 -16.97 1.04 -16.11
N SER A 621 -16.06 1.92 -16.53
CA SER A 621 -15.64 3.08 -15.70
C SER A 621 -16.34 4.42 -16.05
N ALA A 622 -16.44 5.29 -15.05
CA ALA A 622 -17.00 6.63 -15.16
C ALA A 622 -16.01 7.66 -15.75
N PHE A 623 -16.52 8.83 -16.15
CA PHE A 623 -15.72 9.91 -16.76
C PHE A 623 -14.82 10.67 -15.77
N ASN A 624 -15.15 10.63 -14.47
CA ASN A 624 -14.61 11.58 -13.49
C ASN A 624 -13.30 11.12 -12.83
N PHE A 625 -13.02 9.82 -12.91
CA PHE A 625 -11.72 9.21 -12.63
C PHE A 625 -11.41 8.21 -13.76
N PRO A 626 -11.02 8.72 -14.96
CA PRO A 626 -10.83 7.91 -16.16
C PRO A 626 -9.55 7.05 -16.15
N VAL A 627 -8.71 7.15 -15.12
CA VAL A 627 -7.49 6.37 -14.92
C VAL A 627 -7.58 5.53 -13.64
N ALA A 628 -7.77 6.15 -12.47
CA ALA A 628 -7.62 5.45 -11.19
C ALA A 628 -8.64 4.32 -10.98
N VAL A 629 -9.91 4.52 -11.36
CA VAL A 629 -10.97 3.49 -11.22
C VAL A 629 -10.66 2.24 -12.04
N TYR A 630 -10.12 2.39 -13.26
CA TYR A 630 -9.63 1.26 -14.04
C TYR A 630 -8.37 0.67 -13.40
N GLY A 631 -7.45 1.51 -12.93
CA GLY A 631 -6.20 1.10 -12.31
C GLY A 631 -6.38 0.21 -11.08
N TRP A 632 -7.22 0.63 -10.13
CA TRP A 632 -7.56 -0.17 -8.95
C TRP A 632 -8.15 -1.54 -9.33
N ASN A 633 -9.06 -1.56 -10.31
CA ASN A 633 -9.65 -2.80 -10.80
C ASN A 633 -8.62 -3.70 -11.51
N LEU A 634 -7.78 -3.14 -12.38
CA LEU A 634 -6.77 -3.90 -13.13
C LEU A 634 -5.74 -4.50 -12.17
N ALA A 635 -5.20 -3.72 -11.25
CA ALA A 635 -4.14 -4.18 -10.35
C ALA A 635 -4.58 -5.40 -9.53
N LEU A 636 -5.77 -5.34 -8.91
CA LEU A 636 -6.34 -6.46 -8.15
C LEU A 636 -6.73 -7.63 -9.06
N SER A 637 -7.38 -7.37 -10.20
CA SER A 637 -7.80 -8.38 -11.19
C SER A 637 -6.61 -9.18 -11.75
N PHE A 638 -5.54 -8.48 -12.11
CA PHE A 638 -4.32 -9.01 -12.72
C PHE A 638 -3.45 -9.75 -11.70
N ALA A 639 -3.27 -9.21 -10.48
CA ALA A 639 -2.63 -9.93 -9.39
C ALA A 639 -3.38 -11.24 -9.06
N ALA A 640 -4.71 -11.22 -9.08
CA ALA A 640 -5.58 -12.40 -8.94
C ALA A 640 -5.57 -13.36 -10.16
N GLY A 641 -4.90 -13.02 -11.27
CA GLY A 641 -4.71 -13.91 -12.43
C GLY A 641 -5.84 -13.93 -13.45
N ASN A 642 -6.66 -12.88 -13.48
CA ASN A 642 -7.74 -12.71 -14.46
C ASN A 642 -7.25 -11.94 -15.70
N ALA A 643 -7.96 -12.10 -16.82
CA ALA A 643 -7.92 -11.13 -17.92
C ALA A 643 -8.95 -10.02 -17.68
N THR A 644 -8.71 -8.82 -18.20
CA THR A 644 -9.55 -7.63 -17.96
C THR A 644 -9.94 -6.97 -19.28
N VAL A 645 -11.23 -6.67 -19.45
CA VAL A 645 -11.80 -6.00 -20.62
C VAL A 645 -12.39 -4.66 -20.19
N TRP A 646 -11.77 -3.57 -20.62
CA TRP A 646 -12.14 -2.22 -20.20
C TRP A 646 -13.05 -1.52 -21.22
N LYS A 647 -14.20 -1.04 -20.75
CA LYS A 647 -15.07 -0.11 -21.46
C LYS A 647 -15.14 1.20 -20.67
N PRO A 648 -14.48 2.29 -21.12
CA PRO A 648 -14.50 3.57 -20.41
C PRO A 648 -15.76 4.41 -20.70
N SER A 649 -15.83 5.58 -20.08
CA SER A 649 -16.77 6.63 -20.50
C SER A 649 -16.53 7.01 -21.97
N PRO A 650 -17.58 7.19 -22.80
CA PRO A 650 -17.44 7.68 -24.18
C PRO A 650 -16.78 9.07 -24.28
N THR A 651 -16.76 9.82 -23.17
CA THR A 651 -16.25 11.20 -23.09
C THR A 651 -14.79 11.31 -22.66
N THR A 652 -14.17 10.23 -22.19
CA THR A 652 -12.74 10.18 -21.80
C THR A 652 -11.94 9.06 -22.49
N PRO A 653 -12.08 8.86 -23.82
CA PRO A 653 -11.42 7.76 -24.50
C PRO A 653 -9.90 7.96 -24.64
N LEU A 654 -9.38 9.20 -24.66
CA LEU A 654 -7.95 9.43 -24.88
C LEU A 654 -7.12 9.10 -23.64
N CYS A 655 -7.61 9.41 -22.44
CA CYS A 655 -7.03 8.91 -21.19
C CYS A 655 -6.93 7.37 -21.21
N SER A 656 -7.97 6.73 -21.72
CA SER A 656 -8.07 5.27 -21.79
C SER A 656 -7.12 4.64 -22.81
N ILE A 657 -6.98 5.28 -23.97
CA ILE A 657 -6.04 4.90 -25.04
C ILE A 657 -4.60 5.11 -24.58
N ALA A 658 -4.28 6.20 -23.88
CA ALA A 658 -2.94 6.44 -23.31
C ALA A 658 -2.55 5.35 -22.29
N VAL A 659 -3.42 5.09 -21.31
CA VAL A 659 -3.21 4.04 -20.29
C VAL A 659 -2.99 2.66 -20.94
N THR A 660 -3.87 2.27 -21.86
CA THR A 660 -3.77 0.99 -22.57
C THR A 660 -2.49 0.92 -23.41
N THR A 661 -2.07 2.03 -24.03
CA THR A 661 -0.83 2.12 -24.81
C THR A 661 0.43 1.96 -23.95
N ILE A 662 0.39 2.38 -22.68
CA ILE A 662 1.48 2.18 -21.71
C ILE A 662 1.53 0.69 -21.30
N ILE A 663 0.40 0.11 -20.88
CA ILE A 663 0.30 -1.28 -20.43
C ILE A 663 0.68 -2.26 -21.54
N ALA A 664 0.20 -2.04 -22.78
CA ALA A 664 0.47 -2.89 -23.93
C ALA A 664 1.96 -3.06 -24.24
N ARG A 665 2.80 -2.06 -23.93
CA ARG A 665 4.26 -2.14 -24.10
C ARG A 665 4.86 -3.14 -23.11
N VAL A 666 4.46 -3.06 -21.85
CA VAL A 666 4.94 -3.95 -20.78
C VAL A 666 4.47 -5.38 -20.97
N LEU A 667 3.21 -5.60 -21.34
CA LEU A 667 2.70 -6.95 -21.66
C LEU A 667 3.49 -7.58 -22.81
N LYS A 668 3.72 -6.83 -23.89
CA LYS A 668 4.51 -7.28 -25.04
C LYS A 668 5.97 -7.58 -24.69
N GLN A 669 6.59 -6.79 -23.81
CA GLN A 669 7.96 -7.03 -23.32
C GLN A 669 8.08 -8.34 -22.50
N ASN A 670 7.02 -8.72 -21.78
CA ASN A 670 6.97 -9.95 -20.98
C ASN A 670 6.37 -11.16 -21.72
N GLY A 671 6.08 -11.04 -23.03
CA GLY A 671 5.46 -12.11 -23.83
C GLY A 671 4.00 -12.43 -23.45
N ILE A 672 3.35 -11.57 -22.66
CA ILE A 672 1.94 -11.76 -22.25
C ILE A 672 1.01 -11.30 -23.40
N PRO A 673 -0.03 -12.08 -23.75
CA PRO A 673 -1.03 -11.65 -24.73
C PRO A 673 -1.69 -10.32 -24.33
N GLY A 674 -1.73 -9.35 -25.24
CA GLY A 674 -2.27 -8.01 -24.94
C GLY A 674 -3.74 -8.01 -24.49
N ALA A 675 -4.53 -9.01 -24.90
CA ALA A 675 -5.90 -9.21 -24.46
C ALA A 675 -6.07 -9.54 -22.96
N VAL A 676 -4.97 -9.74 -22.19
CA VAL A 676 -5.05 -9.75 -20.72
C VAL A 676 -5.49 -8.37 -20.17
N ALA A 677 -5.24 -7.28 -20.91
CA ALA A 677 -5.71 -5.93 -20.60
C ALA A 677 -6.32 -5.27 -21.85
N ALA A 678 -7.43 -5.81 -22.33
CA ALA A 678 -8.12 -5.33 -23.52
C ALA A 678 -8.86 -4.00 -23.26
N LEU A 679 -8.97 -3.16 -24.29
CA LEU A 679 -9.77 -1.93 -24.33
C LEU A 679 -10.83 -2.04 -25.42
N VAL A 680 -12.08 -1.70 -25.10
CA VAL A 680 -13.19 -1.68 -26.05
C VAL A 680 -14.02 -0.41 -25.83
N THR A 681 -13.70 0.67 -26.54
CA THR A 681 -14.52 1.90 -26.49
C THR A 681 -15.84 1.75 -27.26
N GLY A 682 -16.86 2.50 -26.84
CA GLY A 682 -18.24 2.44 -27.35
C GLY A 682 -19.19 3.22 -26.43
N ASP A 683 -20.50 3.09 -26.60
CA ASP A 683 -21.49 3.74 -25.72
C ASP A 683 -22.20 2.71 -24.81
N LYS A 684 -23.52 2.81 -24.66
CA LYS A 684 -24.37 1.98 -23.79
C LYS A 684 -24.48 0.54 -24.31
N ASP A 685 -24.46 0.37 -25.62
CA ASP A 685 -24.57 -0.91 -26.33
C ASP A 685 -23.41 -1.86 -25.98
N VAL A 686 -22.16 -1.40 -26.11
CA VAL A 686 -20.96 -2.16 -25.72
C VAL A 686 -20.98 -2.49 -24.23
N GLY A 687 -21.38 -1.54 -23.38
CA GLY A 687 -21.53 -1.77 -21.94
C GLY A 687 -22.64 -2.77 -21.58
N ALA A 688 -23.75 -2.79 -22.33
CA ALA A 688 -24.83 -3.74 -22.15
C ALA A 688 -24.41 -5.15 -22.59
N ALA A 689 -23.75 -5.28 -23.74
CA ALA A 689 -23.22 -6.56 -24.22
C ALA A 689 -22.18 -7.16 -23.25
N ILE A 690 -21.30 -6.37 -22.64
CA ILE A 690 -20.40 -6.84 -21.55
C ILE A 690 -21.19 -7.28 -20.30
N ALA A 691 -22.26 -6.56 -19.95
CA ALA A 691 -23.13 -6.93 -18.83
C ALA A 691 -23.94 -8.22 -19.11
N GLU A 692 -24.36 -8.46 -20.35
CA GLU A 692 -25.15 -9.62 -20.80
C GLU A 692 -24.28 -10.85 -21.14
N GLY A 693 -23.02 -10.64 -21.52
CA GLY A 693 -22.09 -11.65 -21.98
C GLY A 693 -21.75 -12.69 -20.91
N ARG A 694 -22.13 -13.95 -21.14
CA ARG A 694 -21.76 -15.09 -20.27
C ARG A 694 -20.26 -15.36 -20.24
N GLU A 695 -19.52 -14.85 -21.21
CA GLU A 695 -18.06 -14.91 -21.28
C GLU A 695 -17.33 -13.93 -20.34
N VAL A 696 -18.06 -13.09 -19.59
CA VAL A 696 -17.52 -12.16 -18.58
C VAL A 696 -17.96 -12.61 -17.18
N ASP A 697 -17.03 -13.11 -16.36
CA ASP A 697 -17.35 -13.78 -15.08
C ASP A 697 -17.69 -12.78 -13.96
N LEU A 698 -17.04 -11.61 -13.97
CA LEU A 698 -17.31 -10.49 -13.08
C LEU A 698 -17.43 -9.19 -13.88
N VAL A 699 -18.43 -8.38 -13.56
CA VAL A 699 -18.56 -7.01 -14.08
C VAL A 699 -18.37 -6.01 -12.95
N SER A 700 -17.30 -5.22 -13.01
CA SER A 700 -17.11 -4.06 -12.15
C SER A 700 -17.66 -2.83 -12.86
N PHE A 701 -18.66 -2.18 -12.26
CA PHE A 701 -19.29 -0.99 -12.82
C PHE A 701 -19.16 0.19 -11.87
N THR A 702 -18.69 1.32 -12.40
CA THR A 702 -18.60 2.59 -11.70
C THR A 702 -19.44 3.65 -12.39
N GLY A 703 -20.38 4.27 -11.67
CA GLY A 703 -21.22 5.35 -12.20
C GLY A 703 -22.61 5.45 -11.57
N SER A 704 -23.49 6.27 -12.14
CA SER A 704 -24.78 6.62 -11.52
C SER A 704 -25.61 5.41 -11.08
N GLU A 705 -26.26 5.50 -9.91
CA GLU A 705 -27.09 4.44 -9.32
C GLU A 705 -28.15 3.90 -10.29
N ARG A 706 -28.74 4.78 -11.11
CA ARG A 706 -29.75 4.43 -12.13
C ARG A 706 -29.23 3.43 -13.16
N VAL A 707 -27.95 3.51 -13.53
CA VAL A 707 -27.32 2.60 -14.49
C VAL A 707 -26.76 1.37 -13.77
N GLY A 708 -26.17 1.54 -12.58
CA GLY A 708 -25.75 0.42 -11.73
C GLY A 708 -26.89 -0.56 -11.42
N ARG A 709 -28.10 -0.05 -11.13
CA ARG A 709 -29.33 -0.84 -10.95
C ARG A 709 -29.80 -1.54 -12.22
N ILE A 710 -29.34 -1.16 -13.42
CA ILE A 710 -29.56 -1.91 -14.65
C ILE A 710 -28.50 -3.01 -14.75
N VAL A 711 -27.20 -2.64 -14.73
CA VAL A 711 -26.07 -3.58 -14.84
C VAL A 711 -26.17 -4.71 -13.81
N GLY A 712 -26.37 -4.40 -12.53
CA GLY A 712 -26.50 -5.41 -11.47
C GLY A 712 -27.63 -6.40 -11.70
N ARG A 713 -28.80 -5.96 -12.19
CA ARG A 713 -29.91 -6.87 -12.53
C ARG A 713 -29.58 -7.72 -13.77
N THR A 714 -28.97 -7.13 -14.78
CA THR A 714 -28.54 -7.84 -16.00
C THR A 714 -27.55 -8.95 -15.66
N VAL A 715 -26.47 -8.62 -14.93
CA VAL A 715 -25.41 -9.56 -14.54
C VAL A 715 -25.94 -10.63 -13.57
N GLN A 716 -26.79 -10.26 -12.62
CA GLN A 716 -27.42 -11.22 -11.71
C GLN A 716 -28.37 -12.18 -12.43
N SER A 717 -29.06 -11.76 -13.50
CA SER A 717 -29.97 -12.63 -14.26
C SER A 717 -29.27 -13.78 -14.99
N ARG A 718 -27.95 -13.67 -15.21
CA ARG A 718 -27.08 -14.74 -15.73
C ARG A 718 -26.18 -15.37 -14.66
N PHE A 719 -26.39 -15.04 -13.37
CA PHE A 719 -25.58 -15.46 -12.22
C PHE A 719 -24.07 -15.09 -12.31
N GLY A 720 -23.73 -13.99 -13.00
CA GLY A 720 -22.38 -13.44 -12.95
C GLY A 720 -22.11 -12.69 -11.63
N LYS A 721 -20.83 -12.50 -11.28
CA LYS A 721 -20.45 -11.59 -10.17
C LYS A 721 -20.56 -10.13 -10.62
N VAL A 722 -20.86 -9.23 -9.69
CA VAL A 722 -20.87 -7.78 -9.95
C VAL A 722 -20.24 -7.00 -8.80
N ILE A 723 -19.48 -5.95 -9.12
CA ILE A 723 -19.03 -4.89 -8.19
C ILE A 723 -19.71 -3.59 -8.64
N LEU A 724 -20.24 -2.80 -7.72
CA LEU A 724 -21.10 -1.64 -8.02
C LEU A 724 -20.65 -0.39 -7.23
N GLU A 725 -19.75 0.39 -7.82
CA GLU A 725 -19.29 1.67 -7.27
C GLU A 725 -20.17 2.82 -7.76
N LEU A 726 -21.14 3.22 -6.92
CA LEU A 726 -22.26 4.06 -7.35
C LEU A 726 -22.19 5.51 -6.84
N GLY A 727 -23.31 6.23 -6.97
CA GLY A 727 -23.42 7.65 -6.60
C GLY A 727 -23.25 7.91 -5.11
N GLY A 728 -22.71 9.07 -4.76
CA GLY A 728 -22.46 9.49 -3.38
C GLY A 728 -23.11 10.84 -3.06
N ASN A 729 -23.81 10.89 -1.93
CA ASN A 729 -24.50 12.08 -1.43
C ASN A 729 -23.97 12.43 -0.04
N ASN A 730 -22.67 12.69 -0.01
CA ASN A 730 -21.83 12.62 1.19
C ASN A 730 -22.06 13.83 2.09
N ALA A 731 -22.13 13.60 3.40
CA ALA A 731 -22.33 14.65 4.40
C ALA A 731 -21.08 14.90 5.25
N ALA A 732 -20.88 16.16 5.63
CA ALA A 732 -20.01 16.55 6.74
C ALA A 732 -20.87 17.09 7.89
N ILE A 733 -20.63 16.60 9.11
CA ILE A 733 -21.29 17.02 10.36
C ILE A 733 -20.26 17.78 11.19
N VAL A 734 -20.59 18.99 11.66
CA VAL A 734 -19.68 19.82 12.48
C VAL A 734 -20.29 20.11 13.85
N MET A 735 -19.68 19.53 14.89
CA MET A 735 -20.02 19.71 16.30
C MET A 735 -19.46 21.04 16.86
N PRO A 736 -19.98 21.56 17.99
CA PRO A 736 -19.52 22.86 18.52
C PRO A 736 -18.11 22.83 19.11
N ASP A 737 -17.53 21.64 19.31
CA ASP A 737 -16.17 21.41 19.80
C ASP A 737 -15.15 21.13 18.67
N ALA A 738 -15.60 21.15 17.42
CA ALA A 738 -14.78 20.93 16.24
C ALA A 738 -13.68 22.01 16.08
N ASP A 739 -12.54 21.62 15.51
CA ASP A 739 -11.56 22.58 15.05
C ASP A 739 -12.02 23.25 13.75
N LEU A 740 -12.41 24.52 13.84
CA LEU A 740 -12.91 25.27 12.67
C LEU A 740 -11.80 25.69 11.70
N GLU A 741 -10.54 25.73 12.13
CA GLU A 741 -9.41 26.00 11.23
C GLU A 741 -9.09 24.78 10.34
N MET A 742 -9.36 23.57 10.83
CA MET A 742 -9.29 22.34 10.03
C MET A 742 -10.58 22.11 9.20
N ALA A 743 -11.75 22.19 9.85
CA ALA A 743 -13.02 21.81 9.25
C ALA A 743 -13.41 22.68 8.05
N ILE A 744 -13.17 24.00 8.11
CA ILE A 744 -13.59 24.93 7.03
C ILE A 744 -12.81 24.67 5.73
N PRO A 745 -11.45 24.60 5.71
CA PRO A 745 -10.70 24.21 4.52
C PRO A 745 -11.04 22.81 3.98
N SER A 746 -11.24 21.82 4.85
CA SER A 746 -11.55 20.46 4.41
C SER A 746 -12.96 20.31 3.84
N VAL A 747 -13.97 20.96 4.41
CA VAL A 747 -15.33 21.04 3.83
C VAL A 747 -15.32 21.81 2.52
N PHE A 748 -14.58 22.93 2.45
CA PHE A 748 -14.37 23.69 1.22
C PHE A 748 -13.80 22.82 0.10
N PHE A 749 -12.67 22.14 0.34
CA PHE A 749 -12.05 21.26 -0.65
C PHE A 749 -12.92 20.05 -1.02
N GLY A 750 -13.61 19.45 -0.05
CA GLY A 750 -14.53 18.33 -0.28
C GLY A 750 -15.71 18.71 -1.18
N ALA A 751 -16.22 19.94 -1.08
CA ALA A 751 -17.35 20.42 -1.87
C ALA A 751 -16.95 20.98 -3.26
N ILE A 752 -15.82 21.68 -3.37
CA ILE A 752 -15.41 22.36 -4.63
C ILE A 752 -14.36 21.59 -5.44
N GLY A 753 -13.64 20.65 -4.83
CA GLY A 753 -12.65 19.80 -5.50
C GLY A 753 -13.24 19.06 -6.70
N THR A 754 -12.48 18.94 -7.79
CA THR A 754 -12.96 18.40 -9.08
C THR A 754 -14.24 19.10 -9.60
N ALA A 755 -14.49 20.35 -9.21
CA ALA A 755 -15.75 21.08 -9.43
C ALA A 755 -17.00 20.33 -8.91
N GLY A 756 -16.90 19.63 -7.77
CA GLY A 756 -17.99 18.87 -7.15
C GLY A 756 -18.28 17.51 -7.81
N GLN A 757 -17.41 17.05 -8.72
CA GLN A 757 -17.59 15.86 -9.56
C GLN A 757 -16.83 14.63 -9.04
N ARG A 758 -16.54 14.56 -7.75
CA ARG A 758 -16.15 13.28 -7.12
C ARG A 758 -17.42 12.54 -6.70
N CYS A 759 -17.39 11.21 -6.72
CA CYS A 759 -18.40 10.41 -6.02
C CYS A 759 -18.38 10.73 -4.51
N THR A 760 -17.20 11.02 -3.95
CA THR A 760 -16.94 11.40 -2.55
C THR A 760 -17.02 12.91 -2.26
N SER A 761 -17.53 13.75 -3.18
CA SER A 761 -17.67 15.19 -2.95
C SER A 761 -18.69 15.47 -1.83
N THR A 762 -18.38 16.43 -0.95
CA THR A 762 -19.29 16.85 0.11
C THR A 762 -20.47 17.62 -0.51
N ARG A 763 -21.69 17.07 -0.41
CA ARG A 763 -22.91 17.70 -0.97
C ARG A 763 -23.85 18.23 0.11
N ARG A 764 -23.75 17.67 1.31
CA ARG A 764 -24.54 18.02 2.50
C ARG A 764 -23.61 18.51 3.61
N LEU A 765 -23.93 19.65 4.22
CA LEU A 765 -23.21 20.18 5.37
C LEU A 765 -24.19 20.38 6.53
N TYR A 766 -23.97 19.65 7.60
CA TYR A 766 -24.75 19.73 8.83
C TYR A 766 -23.93 20.46 9.89
N LEU A 767 -24.43 21.59 10.37
CA LEU A 767 -23.74 22.46 11.33
C LEU A 767 -24.51 22.51 12.64
N HIS A 768 -23.84 22.28 13.76
CA HIS A 768 -24.47 22.48 15.07
C HIS A 768 -24.82 23.96 15.25
N ARG A 769 -26.02 24.26 15.78
CA ARG A 769 -26.58 25.62 15.92
C ARG A 769 -25.60 26.63 16.53
N GLY A 770 -24.81 26.20 17.51
CA GLY A 770 -23.82 27.05 18.20
C GLY A 770 -22.64 27.55 17.34
N ILE A 771 -22.36 26.95 16.17
CA ILE A 771 -21.26 27.35 15.28
C ILE A 771 -21.68 27.72 13.85
N ALA A 772 -22.96 27.52 13.50
CA ALA A 772 -23.44 27.59 12.12
C ALA A 772 -23.18 28.94 11.42
N ASP A 773 -23.56 30.06 12.05
CA ASP A 773 -23.39 31.41 11.47
C ASP A 773 -21.91 31.74 11.24
N GLN A 774 -21.03 31.41 12.19
CA GLN A 774 -19.59 31.62 12.10
C GLN A 774 -18.96 30.77 11.00
N PHE A 775 -19.38 29.51 10.86
CA PHE A 775 -18.89 28.61 9.82
C PHE A 775 -19.29 29.10 8.42
N LEU A 776 -20.56 29.47 8.24
CA LEU A 776 -21.10 29.90 6.95
C LEU A 776 -20.52 31.24 6.49
N ASP A 777 -20.38 32.23 7.37
CA ASP A 777 -19.73 33.52 7.06
C ASP A 777 -18.28 33.32 6.56
N ARG A 778 -17.51 32.45 7.24
CA ARG A 778 -16.14 32.12 6.84
C ARG A 778 -16.09 31.35 5.52
N LEU A 779 -16.93 30.33 5.35
CA LEU A 779 -16.96 29.51 4.14
C LEU A 779 -17.39 30.33 2.91
N GLN A 780 -18.41 31.19 3.06
CA GLN A 780 -18.86 32.13 2.02
C GLN A 780 -17.75 33.08 1.58
N LYS A 781 -16.92 33.58 2.50
CA LYS A 781 -15.77 34.44 2.19
C LYS A 781 -14.73 33.71 1.35
N VAL A 782 -14.39 32.45 1.68
CA VAL A 782 -13.43 31.67 0.87
C VAL A 782 -14.00 31.39 -0.53
N TYR A 783 -15.25 30.91 -0.63
CA TYR A 783 -15.94 30.71 -1.92
C TYR A 783 -15.94 31.97 -2.80
N SER A 784 -16.15 33.15 -2.20
CA SER A 784 -16.19 34.44 -2.91
C SER A 784 -14.85 34.85 -3.53
N THR A 785 -13.75 34.15 -3.23
CA THR A 785 -12.43 34.38 -3.88
C THR A 785 -12.20 33.53 -5.13
N LEU A 786 -13.01 32.48 -5.36
CA LEU A 786 -12.79 31.52 -6.44
C LEU A 786 -13.04 32.10 -7.83
N LYS A 787 -12.04 31.89 -8.70
CA LYS A 787 -12.08 32.24 -10.13
C LYS A 787 -11.97 30.95 -10.97
N PRO A 788 -12.68 30.86 -12.10
CA PRO A 788 -12.49 29.78 -13.06
C PRO A 788 -11.13 29.95 -13.75
N GLY A 789 -10.45 28.85 -14.06
CA GLY A 789 -9.16 28.87 -14.75
C GLY A 789 -9.00 27.71 -15.74
N ASP A 790 -7.96 27.78 -16.59
CA ASP A 790 -7.59 26.62 -17.42
C ASP A 790 -7.04 25.55 -16.47
N PRO A 791 -7.59 24.32 -16.42
CA PRO A 791 -7.14 23.28 -15.49
C PRO A 791 -5.67 22.87 -15.67
N LEU A 792 -5.03 23.24 -16.78
CA LEU A 792 -3.59 23.04 -17.03
C LEU A 792 -2.69 24.12 -16.37
N ASP A 793 -3.24 25.25 -15.94
CA ASP A 793 -2.53 26.29 -15.19
C ASP A 793 -2.41 25.89 -13.72
N GLU A 794 -1.20 26.00 -13.17
CA GLU A 794 -0.85 25.58 -11.81
C GLU A 794 -1.45 26.51 -10.74
N ALA A 795 -1.92 27.70 -11.12
CA ALA A 795 -2.68 28.59 -10.24
C ALA A 795 -4.20 28.30 -10.21
N THR A 796 -4.71 27.39 -11.05
CA THR A 796 -6.16 27.10 -11.13
C THR A 796 -6.61 26.18 -9.99
N LEU A 797 -7.54 26.67 -9.18
CA LEU A 797 -8.24 25.88 -8.15
C LEU A 797 -9.65 25.41 -8.58
N LEU A 798 -10.17 25.94 -9.69
CA LEU A 798 -11.53 25.63 -10.18
C LEU A 798 -11.54 25.44 -11.71
N GLY A 799 -11.66 24.18 -12.13
CA GLY A 799 -11.94 23.80 -13.52
C GLY A 799 -13.43 23.85 -13.88
N PRO A 800 -13.78 23.53 -15.14
CA PRO A 800 -15.16 23.41 -15.58
C PRO A 800 -15.83 22.13 -15.07
N VAL A 801 -17.18 22.07 -15.12
CA VAL A 801 -17.87 20.78 -15.08
C VAL A 801 -17.73 20.06 -16.43
N HIS A 802 -17.73 18.74 -16.44
CA HIS A 802 -17.24 17.93 -17.57
C HIS A 802 -18.07 18.07 -18.87
N SER A 803 -19.35 18.44 -18.80
CA SER A 803 -20.21 18.53 -19.99
C SER A 803 -21.28 19.62 -19.88
N ALA A 804 -21.81 20.05 -21.03
CA ALA A 804 -22.97 20.94 -21.08
C ALA A 804 -24.19 20.36 -20.34
N THR A 805 -24.36 19.03 -20.36
CA THR A 805 -25.41 18.33 -19.60
C THR A 805 -25.21 18.44 -18.08
N ALA A 806 -23.97 18.49 -17.60
CA ALA A 806 -23.68 18.79 -16.18
C ALA A 806 -24.05 20.24 -15.84
N VAL A 807 -23.76 21.20 -16.73
CA VAL A 807 -24.19 22.61 -16.58
C VAL A 807 -25.71 22.72 -16.52
N GLU A 808 -26.45 22.06 -17.42
CA GLU A 808 -27.91 22.03 -17.37
C GLU A 808 -28.46 21.43 -16.07
N THR A 809 -27.78 20.42 -15.52
CA THR A 809 -28.21 19.73 -14.29
C THR A 809 -27.98 20.62 -13.06
N TYR A 810 -26.86 21.34 -13.03
CA TYR A 810 -26.58 22.41 -12.09
C TYR A 810 -27.68 23.50 -12.16
N GLU A 811 -27.99 24.02 -13.35
CA GLU A 811 -29.01 25.06 -13.52
C GLU A 811 -30.42 24.62 -13.06
N LYS A 812 -30.82 23.38 -13.37
CA LYS A 812 -32.09 22.81 -12.90
C LYS A 812 -32.15 22.70 -11.37
N THR A 813 -31.04 22.34 -10.72
CA THR A 813 -30.93 22.28 -9.26
C THR A 813 -30.97 23.67 -8.63
N VAL A 814 -30.28 24.65 -9.23
CA VAL A 814 -30.31 26.06 -8.81
C VAL A 814 -31.70 26.67 -8.97
N GLN A 815 -32.43 26.39 -10.05
CA GLN A 815 -33.82 26.85 -10.21
C GLN A 815 -34.71 26.26 -9.12
N HIS A 816 -34.58 24.97 -8.80
CA HIS A 816 -35.33 24.34 -7.72
C HIS A 816 -35.03 24.96 -6.33
N LEU A 817 -33.77 25.33 -6.05
CA LEU A 817 -33.39 26.10 -4.85
C LEU A 817 -34.07 27.48 -4.80
N GLN A 818 -34.22 28.16 -5.95
CA GLN A 818 -34.93 29.44 -6.03
C GLN A 818 -36.45 29.28 -5.84
N ASP A 819 -37.05 28.24 -6.45
CA ASP A 819 -38.49 27.96 -6.39
C ASP A 819 -38.95 27.56 -4.97
N THR A 820 -38.15 26.75 -4.28
CA THR A 820 -38.32 26.40 -2.85
C THR A 820 -37.99 27.57 -1.91
N LYS A 821 -37.37 28.63 -2.44
CA LYS A 821 -36.93 29.84 -1.72
C LYS A 821 -35.85 29.54 -0.67
N ALA A 822 -34.94 28.61 -0.98
CA ALA A 822 -33.71 28.40 -0.24
C ALA A 822 -32.85 29.68 -0.26
N GLN A 823 -32.05 29.90 0.78
CA GLN A 823 -31.12 31.02 0.86
C GLN A 823 -29.80 30.63 0.18
N ILE A 824 -29.60 31.07 -1.06
CA ILE A 824 -28.30 30.97 -1.73
C ILE A 824 -27.37 32.04 -1.14
N LEU A 825 -26.25 31.61 -0.54
CA LEU A 825 -25.27 32.51 0.09
C LEU A 825 -24.22 33.00 -0.91
N VAL A 826 -23.84 32.15 -1.87
CA VAL A 826 -22.86 32.43 -2.92
C VAL A 826 -23.11 31.48 -4.09
N GLY A 827 -22.72 31.89 -5.30
CA GLY A 827 -22.94 31.13 -6.54
C GLY A 827 -24.36 31.29 -7.09
N GLY A 828 -24.90 30.22 -7.68
CA GLY A 828 -26.24 30.21 -8.27
C GLY A 828 -26.32 30.70 -9.73
N ALA A 829 -25.19 30.81 -10.45
CA ALA A 829 -25.17 31.10 -11.89
C ALA A 829 -24.06 30.36 -12.64
N ARG A 830 -24.05 30.47 -13.99
CA ARG A 830 -22.84 30.22 -14.80
C ARG A 830 -21.84 31.37 -14.60
N TYR A 831 -20.55 31.15 -14.84
CA TYR A 831 -19.62 32.27 -15.01
C TYR A 831 -19.90 33.00 -16.33
N ALA A 832 -19.60 34.30 -16.39
CA ALA A 832 -19.79 35.07 -17.62
C ALA A 832 -18.72 34.70 -18.66
N ALA A 833 -19.07 34.79 -19.95
CA ALA A 833 -18.19 34.40 -21.06
C ALA A 833 -16.94 35.29 -21.25
N ALA A 834 -16.77 36.35 -20.44
CA ALA A 834 -15.55 37.15 -20.37
C ALA A 834 -14.57 36.66 -19.27
N ASP A 835 -15.10 36.01 -18.22
CA ASP A 835 -14.33 35.49 -17.09
C ASP A 835 -13.97 34.01 -17.28
N ALA A 836 -14.80 33.27 -18.01
CA ALA A 836 -14.61 31.85 -18.28
C ALA A 836 -13.58 31.59 -19.40
N PRO A 837 -12.54 30.76 -19.17
CA PRO A 837 -11.71 30.20 -20.23
C PRO A 837 -12.56 29.57 -21.35
N GLY A 838 -12.14 29.73 -22.60
CA GLY A 838 -12.91 29.27 -23.77
C GLY A 838 -14.19 30.07 -24.08
N GLY A 839 -14.57 31.03 -23.22
CA GLY A 839 -15.79 31.83 -23.33
C GLY A 839 -17.04 30.98 -23.16
N SER A 840 -18.08 31.26 -23.95
CA SER A 840 -19.36 30.55 -23.91
C SER A 840 -19.31 29.06 -24.32
N ARG A 841 -18.12 28.53 -24.64
CA ARG A 841 -17.87 27.11 -24.92
C ARG A 841 -17.21 26.36 -23.74
N GLY A 842 -16.75 27.07 -22.71
CA GLY A 842 -16.26 26.47 -21.47
C GLY A 842 -17.42 26.16 -20.53
N ASN A 843 -17.43 24.96 -19.94
CA ASN A 843 -18.51 24.47 -19.09
C ASN A 843 -18.38 24.98 -17.62
N PHE A 844 -18.25 26.30 -17.43
CA PHE A 844 -17.96 26.90 -16.12
C PHE A 844 -19.21 27.34 -15.35
N VAL A 845 -19.37 26.80 -14.14
CA VAL A 845 -20.45 27.12 -13.18
C VAL A 845 -19.88 27.60 -11.85
N GLN A 846 -20.61 28.47 -11.15
CA GLN A 846 -20.17 29.01 -9.86
C GLN A 846 -20.37 27.99 -8.72
N PRO A 847 -19.34 27.74 -7.88
CA PRO A 847 -19.50 26.96 -6.66
C PRO A 847 -20.56 27.62 -5.77
N THR A 848 -21.56 26.83 -5.39
CA THR A 848 -22.80 27.34 -4.78
C THR A 848 -22.96 26.81 -3.37
N ILE A 849 -23.23 27.70 -2.41
CA ILE A 849 -23.67 27.33 -1.06
C ILE A 849 -25.14 27.76 -0.92
N ALA A 850 -26.00 26.82 -0.53
CA ALA A 850 -27.40 27.09 -0.27
C ALA A 850 -27.82 26.58 1.11
N VAL A 851 -28.73 27.30 1.76
CA VAL A 851 -29.41 26.89 3.00
C VAL A 851 -30.89 26.66 2.66
N PRO A 852 -31.33 25.40 2.44
CA PRO A 852 -32.74 25.07 2.26
C PRO A 852 -33.57 25.40 3.51
N LYS A 853 -34.88 25.63 3.33
CA LYS A 853 -35.77 26.01 4.44
C LYS A 853 -36.07 24.87 5.42
N THR A 854 -35.83 23.65 5.01
CA THR A 854 -36.07 22.42 5.76
C THR A 854 -34.91 21.47 5.53
N ALA A 855 -34.50 20.76 6.58
CA ALA A 855 -33.59 19.61 6.50
C ALA A 855 -34.35 18.29 6.26
N ASP A 856 -35.61 18.37 5.81
CA ASP A 856 -36.52 17.24 5.69
C ASP A 856 -36.00 16.24 4.63
N PRO A 857 -35.61 15.01 5.01
CA PRO A 857 -35.12 14.02 4.07
C PRO A 857 -36.17 13.54 3.07
N ALA A 858 -37.45 13.90 3.23
CA ALA A 858 -38.48 13.66 2.22
C ALA A 858 -38.38 14.59 1.00
N ASP A 859 -37.62 15.69 1.07
CA ASP A 859 -37.35 16.53 -0.11
C ASP A 859 -36.33 15.84 -1.04
N SER A 860 -36.73 15.74 -2.31
CA SER A 860 -35.88 15.34 -3.42
C SER A 860 -34.51 16.02 -3.47
N LEU A 861 -34.39 17.28 -3.02
CA LEU A 861 -33.12 18.01 -2.94
C LEU A 861 -32.10 17.34 -2.01
N TRP A 862 -32.55 16.74 -0.91
CA TRP A 862 -31.67 16.05 0.04
C TRP A 862 -31.37 14.61 -0.39
N GLN A 863 -32.27 13.94 -1.13
CA GLN A 863 -32.08 12.56 -1.59
C GLN A 863 -31.28 12.41 -2.91
N THR A 864 -31.18 13.47 -3.71
CA THR A 864 -30.66 13.39 -5.09
C THR A 864 -29.18 13.75 -5.18
N GLU A 865 -28.37 12.87 -5.78
CA GLU A 865 -27.02 13.23 -6.21
C GLU A 865 -27.07 14.20 -7.41
N THR A 866 -26.85 15.50 -7.14
CA THR A 866 -26.48 16.46 -8.18
C THR A 866 -24.95 16.50 -8.31
N PHE A 867 -24.45 16.10 -9.48
CA PHE A 867 -23.02 15.95 -9.78
C PHE A 867 -22.36 17.27 -10.23
N ALA A 868 -22.44 18.29 -9.38
CA ALA A 868 -21.97 19.66 -9.61
C ALA A 868 -21.58 20.33 -8.27
N PRO A 869 -20.92 21.51 -8.26
CA PRO A 869 -20.42 22.12 -7.02
C PRO A 869 -21.54 22.89 -6.29
N ILE A 870 -22.48 22.16 -5.72
CA ILE A 870 -23.58 22.68 -4.90
C ILE A 870 -23.50 22.04 -3.51
N LEU A 871 -23.39 22.87 -2.47
CA LEU A 871 -23.33 22.46 -1.06
C LEU A 871 -24.61 22.90 -0.34
N ASN A 872 -25.47 21.93 -0.01
CA ASN A 872 -26.70 22.14 0.73
C ASN A 872 -26.42 22.10 2.24
N CYS A 873 -26.70 23.19 2.93
CA CYS A 873 -26.38 23.38 4.35
C CYS A 873 -27.64 23.34 5.22
N ALA A 874 -27.59 22.65 6.35
CA ALA A 874 -28.66 22.66 7.35
C ALA A 874 -28.08 22.71 8.77
N VAL A 875 -28.92 23.13 9.72
CA VAL A 875 -28.54 23.37 11.13
C VAL A 875 -29.26 22.39 12.03
N PHE A 876 -28.51 21.69 12.90
CA PHE A 876 -29.02 20.71 13.87
C PHE A 876 -28.73 21.14 15.31
N ASP A 877 -29.41 20.51 16.28
CA ASP A 877 -29.15 20.73 17.72
C ASP A 877 -28.40 19.57 18.38
N GLU A 878 -28.71 18.30 18.06
CA GLU A 878 -28.12 17.12 18.71
C GLU A 878 -27.44 16.17 17.69
N LEU A 879 -26.36 15.49 18.08
CA LEU A 879 -25.62 14.59 17.17
C LEU A 879 -26.51 13.50 16.56
N ASP A 880 -27.40 12.90 17.35
CA ASP A 880 -28.37 11.89 16.89
C ASP A 880 -29.27 12.41 15.75
N GLU A 881 -29.53 13.72 15.69
CA GLU A 881 -30.28 14.34 14.58
C GLU A 881 -29.46 14.41 13.31
N ALA A 882 -28.20 14.85 13.40
CA ALA A 882 -27.29 14.88 12.26
C ALA A 882 -26.99 13.48 11.72
N ILE A 883 -26.88 12.46 12.58
CA ILE A 883 -26.76 11.04 12.19
C ILE A 883 -28.02 10.58 11.45
N ARG A 884 -29.22 10.84 12.00
CA ARG A 884 -30.49 10.51 11.31
C ARG A 884 -30.58 11.17 9.93
N TRP A 885 -30.12 12.41 9.77
CA TRP A 885 -30.11 13.08 8.47
C TRP A 885 -29.03 12.50 7.53
N ASN A 886 -27.84 12.17 8.03
CA ASN A 886 -26.79 11.49 7.26
C ASN A 886 -27.33 10.21 6.61
N ASN A 887 -27.93 9.32 7.42
CA ASN A 887 -28.38 7.99 7.02
C ASN A 887 -29.77 7.96 6.32
N ALA A 888 -30.45 9.10 6.18
CA ALA A 888 -31.80 9.15 5.59
C ALA A 888 -31.84 9.25 4.05
N VAL A 889 -30.67 9.27 3.38
CA VAL A 889 -30.57 9.30 1.91
C VAL A 889 -30.27 7.89 1.36
N PRO A 890 -30.63 7.56 0.10
CA PRO A 890 -30.43 6.20 -0.40
C PRO A 890 -28.94 5.83 -0.63
N GLN A 891 -28.08 6.83 -0.85
CA GLN A 891 -26.63 6.65 -1.06
C GLN A 891 -25.89 6.43 0.27
N GLY A 892 -24.89 5.53 0.28
CA GLY A 892 -24.13 5.17 1.48
C GLY A 892 -22.62 5.07 1.23
N LEU A 893 -22.03 6.03 0.50
CA LEU A 893 -20.61 6.02 0.13
C LEU A 893 -19.72 6.56 1.26
N SER A 894 -19.70 7.87 1.48
CA SER A 894 -18.82 8.52 2.46
C SER A 894 -19.54 9.52 3.36
N SER A 895 -19.05 9.68 4.59
CA SER A 895 -19.48 10.70 5.55
C SER A 895 -18.29 11.17 6.40
N SER A 896 -18.47 12.29 7.10
CA SER A 896 -17.42 12.95 7.89
C SER A 896 -18.00 13.61 9.14
N LEU A 897 -17.41 13.36 10.31
CA LEU A 897 -17.76 14.04 11.57
C LEU A 897 -16.57 14.86 12.07
N TRP A 898 -16.81 16.13 12.41
CA TRP A 898 -15.83 17.04 13.00
C TRP A 898 -16.19 17.27 14.46
N THR A 899 -15.32 16.84 15.37
CA THR A 899 -15.51 16.88 16.84
C THR A 899 -14.19 16.52 17.54
N ARG A 900 -14.03 16.90 18.80
CA ARG A 900 -12.91 16.49 19.67
C ARG A 900 -13.36 15.55 20.79
N ASP A 901 -14.66 15.38 20.99
CA ASP A 901 -15.25 14.46 21.97
C ASP A 901 -15.20 13.00 21.49
N ILE A 902 -14.37 12.19 22.15
CA ILE A 902 -14.21 10.76 21.88
C ILE A 902 -15.53 9.96 21.99
N ARG A 903 -16.54 10.47 22.71
CA ARG A 903 -17.87 9.84 22.82
C ARG A 903 -18.68 10.02 21.54
N ASN A 904 -18.56 11.19 20.90
CA ASN A 904 -19.15 11.44 19.58
C ASN A 904 -18.49 10.54 18.53
N VAL A 905 -17.15 10.41 18.57
CA VAL A 905 -16.37 9.49 17.73
C VAL A 905 -16.83 8.04 17.89
N GLY A 906 -16.88 7.53 19.13
CA GLY A 906 -17.31 6.15 19.41
C GLY A 906 -18.78 5.88 19.04
N THR A 907 -19.64 6.89 19.08
CA THR A 907 -21.02 6.80 18.59
C THR A 907 -21.06 6.73 17.06
N TRP A 908 -20.26 7.55 16.39
CA TRP A 908 -20.24 7.74 14.93
C TRP A 908 -19.68 6.55 14.15
N ILE A 909 -18.64 5.91 14.66
CA ILE A 909 -18.08 4.66 14.09
C ILE A 909 -18.81 3.40 14.61
N GLY A 910 -19.70 3.56 15.58
CA GLY A 910 -20.44 2.48 16.23
C GLY A 910 -21.72 2.08 15.48
N PRO A 911 -22.44 1.04 15.96
CA PRO A 911 -23.63 0.49 15.28
C PRO A 911 -24.86 1.42 15.23
N ASN A 912 -24.81 2.55 15.95
CA ASN A 912 -25.83 3.61 15.91
C ASN A 912 -25.36 4.87 15.15
N GLY A 913 -24.19 4.81 14.51
CA GLY A 913 -23.51 5.92 13.84
C GLY A 913 -23.84 6.03 12.35
N SER A 914 -22.81 6.29 11.53
CA SER A 914 -22.96 6.40 10.07
C SER A 914 -23.25 5.05 9.41
N ASP A 915 -24.10 5.04 8.37
CA ASP A 915 -24.35 3.86 7.52
C ASP A 915 -23.54 3.86 6.20
N THR A 916 -22.59 4.78 6.06
CA THR A 916 -21.70 4.89 4.90
C THR A 916 -20.53 3.91 4.96
N GLY A 917 -19.93 3.58 3.81
CA GLY A 917 -18.79 2.64 3.75
C GLY A 917 -17.48 3.26 4.21
N ILE A 918 -17.30 4.53 3.89
CA ILE A 918 -16.21 5.40 4.41
C ILE A 918 -16.82 6.25 5.53
N VAL A 919 -16.26 6.18 6.73
CA VAL A 919 -16.78 6.84 7.95
C VAL A 919 -15.66 7.65 8.59
N ASN A 920 -15.51 8.91 8.18
CA ASN A 920 -14.36 9.73 8.55
C ASN A 920 -14.61 10.56 9.83
N VAL A 921 -13.53 10.84 10.56
CA VAL A 921 -13.51 11.75 11.72
C VAL A 921 -12.38 12.77 11.53
N ASN A 922 -12.70 14.06 11.67
CA ASN A 922 -11.77 15.19 11.44
C ASN A 922 -11.02 15.17 10.08
N VAL A 923 -11.56 14.44 9.11
CA VAL A 923 -11.10 14.32 7.73
C VAL A 923 -12.31 14.48 6.80
N GLY A 924 -12.15 15.19 5.69
CA GLY A 924 -13.25 15.47 4.74
C GLY A 924 -13.79 14.22 4.05
N THR A 925 -14.97 14.30 3.42
CA THR A 925 -15.61 13.12 2.78
C THR A 925 -14.82 12.52 1.60
N SER A 926 -13.87 13.26 1.03
CA SER A 926 -12.94 12.76 0.01
C SER A 926 -11.67 12.10 0.58
N GLY A 927 -11.50 12.02 1.90
CA GLY A 927 -10.40 11.25 2.50
C GLY A 927 -10.67 9.75 2.36
N ALA A 928 -9.86 9.09 1.56
CA ALA A 928 -9.78 7.64 1.40
C ALA A 928 -8.43 7.33 0.75
N GLU A 929 -7.90 6.13 0.96
CA GLU A 929 -6.56 5.74 0.51
C GLU A 929 -6.47 4.24 0.20
N ILE A 930 -5.42 3.85 -0.52
CA ILE A 930 -5.22 2.53 -1.11
C ILE A 930 -5.10 1.40 -0.06
N GLY A 931 -4.64 1.69 1.15
CA GLY A 931 -4.56 0.69 2.23
C GLY A 931 -5.91 0.20 2.75
N ALA A 932 -7.00 0.93 2.46
CA ALA A 932 -8.35 0.61 2.92
C ALA A 932 -9.25 0.12 1.76
N ALA A 933 -10.27 -0.67 2.11
CA ALA A 933 -11.28 -1.09 1.14
C ALA A 933 -12.23 0.08 0.78
N PHE A 934 -11.97 0.75 -0.34
CA PHE A 934 -12.88 1.76 -0.89
C PHE A 934 -14.22 1.12 -1.30
N GLY A 935 -15.33 1.73 -0.89
CA GLY A 935 -16.68 1.33 -1.28
C GLY A 935 -17.77 1.97 -0.41
N GLY A 936 -19.03 1.70 -0.73
CA GLY A 936 -20.18 2.05 0.13
C GLY A 936 -20.67 0.85 0.94
N ASN A 937 -21.33 1.07 2.09
CA ASN A 937 -21.68 0.00 3.06
C ASN A 937 -22.86 -0.93 2.64
N LYS A 938 -22.99 -1.15 1.33
CA LYS A 938 -23.82 -2.18 0.70
C LYS A 938 -22.95 -3.19 -0.09
N SER A 939 -21.63 -2.97 -0.14
CA SER A 939 -20.59 -3.88 -0.64
C SER A 939 -19.21 -3.45 -0.12
N GLY A 940 -18.73 -4.04 0.98
CA GLY A 940 -17.43 -3.70 1.59
C GLY A 940 -16.82 -4.86 2.38
N GLY A 941 -15.52 -5.04 2.26
CA GLY A 941 -14.73 -6.15 2.81
C GLY A 941 -13.44 -6.35 2.01
N ASP A 942 -12.57 -7.27 2.44
CA ASP A 942 -11.24 -7.50 1.84
C ASP A 942 -11.29 -7.65 0.30
N ALA A 943 -10.84 -6.61 -0.41
CA ALA A 943 -11.36 -6.27 -1.73
C ALA A 943 -10.98 -7.30 -2.82
N TRP A 944 -9.78 -7.87 -2.75
CA TRP A 944 -9.30 -8.85 -3.73
C TRP A 944 -10.14 -10.14 -3.72
N LYS A 945 -10.76 -10.49 -2.59
CA LYS A 945 -11.63 -11.67 -2.47
C LYS A 945 -12.81 -11.65 -3.44
N GLN A 946 -13.18 -10.48 -3.95
CA GLN A 946 -14.21 -10.33 -4.99
C GLN A 946 -13.74 -10.86 -6.36
N TYR A 947 -12.45 -10.70 -6.70
CA TYR A 947 -11.83 -11.05 -7.99
C TYR A 947 -11.38 -12.51 -8.10
N VAL A 948 -11.66 -13.33 -7.08
CA VAL A 948 -11.37 -14.78 -7.04
C VAL A 948 -12.64 -15.60 -6.79
N ARG A 949 -12.64 -16.87 -7.18
CA ARG A 949 -13.57 -17.90 -6.68
C ARG A 949 -12.90 -18.68 -5.56
N TRP A 950 -13.69 -19.10 -4.58
CA TRP A 950 -13.24 -19.90 -3.45
C TRP A 950 -13.70 -21.35 -3.60
N SER A 951 -12.86 -22.30 -3.23
CA SER A 951 -13.20 -23.72 -3.17
C SER A 951 -12.67 -24.34 -1.89
N ALA A 952 -13.56 -24.96 -1.10
CA ALA A 952 -13.20 -25.74 0.08
C ALA A 952 -12.85 -27.18 -0.33
N CYS A 953 -11.57 -27.45 -0.52
CA CYS A 953 -11.05 -28.73 -0.95
C CYS A 953 -10.85 -29.64 0.27
N THR A 954 -11.73 -30.62 0.48
CA THR A 954 -11.46 -31.74 1.40
C THR A 954 -10.48 -32.70 0.74
N ILE A 955 -9.39 -33.03 1.43
CA ILE A 955 -8.41 -34.05 1.03
C ILE A 955 -8.42 -35.13 2.11
N ASN A 956 -8.64 -36.39 1.73
CA ASN A 956 -8.28 -37.54 2.56
C ASN A 956 -6.83 -37.91 2.21
N PHE A 957 -5.98 -38.09 3.21
CA PHE A 957 -4.58 -38.51 3.09
C PHE A 957 -4.30 -39.80 3.89
N SER A 958 -5.36 -40.54 4.23
CA SER A 958 -5.28 -41.86 4.87
C SER A 958 -5.93 -42.95 4.01
N ASP A 959 -5.48 -44.19 4.19
CA ASP A 959 -6.07 -45.36 3.53
C ASP A 959 -7.46 -45.73 4.06
N GLU A 960 -7.91 -45.09 5.15
CA GLU A 960 -9.24 -45.25 5.70
C GLU A 960 -10.27 -44.34 5.00
N ALA A 961 -11.51 -44.82 4.88
CA ALA A 961 -12.65 -44.03 4.42
C ALA A 961 -13.70 -43.84 5.55
N PRO A 962 -13.35 -43.18 6.68
CA PRO A 962 -14.26 -43.01 7.81
C PRO A 962 -15.46 -42.15 7.39
N LEU A 963 -16.64 -42.78 7.39
CA LEU A 963 -17.91 -42.14 7.04
C LEU A 963 -18.29 -41.10 8.10
N ALA A 964 -18.72 -39.92 7.64
CA ALA A 964 -19.22 -38.88 8.53
C ALA A 964 -20.41 -39.38 9.38
N GLN A 965 -20.62 -38.76 10.54
CA GLN A 965 -21.71 -39.07 11.47
C GLN A 965 -21.69 -40.50 12.07
N GLY A 966 -20.61 -41.27 11.89
CA GLY A 966 -20.46 -42.61 12.49
C GLY A 966 -21.33 -43.69 11.83
N VAL A 967 -21.78 -43.45 10.60
CA VAL A 967 -22.49 -44.45 9.79
C VAL A 967 -21.52 -45.59 9.45
N ASN A 968 -21.98 -46.84 9.51
CA ASN A 968 -21.20 -48.00 9.07
C ASN A 968 -22.00 -48.80 8.02
N PHE A 969 -21.39 -49.04 6.87
CA PHE A 969 -21.96 -49.83 5.76
C PHE A 969 -21.34 -51.24 5.65
N SER A 970 -20.81 -51.81 6.74
CA SER A 970 -20.38 -53.20 6.78
C SER A 970 -21.56 -54.16 6.53
N VAL A 971 -21.56 -54.79 5.35
CA VAL A 971 -22.51 -55.81 4.87
C VAL A 971 -21.72 -57.09 4.59
#